data_AF-A0AAQ3KDW7-F1
#
_entry.id   AF-A0AAQ3KDW7-F1
#
_cell.length_a   1.000
_cell.length_b   1.000
_cell.length_c   1.000
_cell.angle_alpha   90.00
_cell.angle_beta   90.00
_cell.angle_gamma   90.00
#
_symmetry.space_group_name_H-M   'P 1'
#
loop_
_entity.id
_entity.type
_entity.pdbx_description
1 polymer ?
#
loop_
_entity_poly.entity_id
_entity_poly.type
_entity_poly.pdbx_seq_one_letter_code
_entity_poly.pdbx_strand_id
1 'polypeptide(L)'
;MKRALTKKSHSWWWDSHISRKNSKWLAQNLEKIDKNIKDMLKLIEEEGESFAKKAEMYYEKRPELINYVEEFYRMYRALAERYDQVTVDLRKNVKSELKSEGSDSCSDHVQDPSPPSSIHSAELTPEMEQEPNSNSRAAGFDFFLGSGGRSDLSNSSSSSTSLASDSEPDSEGNNEVNCVGVSSGLEQRVYELEDELRKVKEKLTMEEEKNYHVECGFNILILEEELSAAKKKLLTAEADIVDLKKKLDVTNVSLETKIIELDLEKKNASNLEEHVTMLQNEISGFKIEAETLKETAEKNIMDLEKKLEAANASLSTKIVELDLENKNVSNLEEHILMLQNEISDLKIEAETLMETSETNIMDLEKKLQAANVSLDTKIIELDLEKKNASNLEEHITMQQDEISGLKIEAETLKGAAETNIMDLEKKLEAANASLGTMIVELDLEKKNVSNLEEQIVMLQNEISDLKIEAETLKGTSEMDLEKKLQAANVSLDAKIIELGLEKKNVSKLEEYIVMLQNEISGLQIEAETLKGAAETSAKQFETELLSCAFAIDECKNDLENARERFGQEKCSLEAQILDLEVVNKGLKAEVENMLQKNLSLEVRFSEIELNMEKKVSKLEELIVMLQDEISGLKNEAETLKGAAETSAKQFEAELSSYAFTIEGCKNELKSARETFCQEKTSLKAQIVDLQGVNEGLKAQVEKMQQKNVLLEVRISELENVVQELNASTTGSADRILREMTAFEAATATLSHSNVALESMTTMLNYQMRQLEAARTTECDERNKLVSELNPNINALRLKVDMLIAEKEELASKRDSLVNDIKCRDDRIFQMDQHLHQLHLEHAKLMMEIEQTTTSNSELKSRLKELEEEVDRQKVMISDGAEGKREAIRQLCFSLEHYRDGYHHLRQLLQGHKRSAIAAR
;
A
#
# COMPACT_ATOMS: atom_id res chain seq x y z
N MET A 1 44.63 21.77 34.98
CA MET A 1 43.91 22.96 34.46
C MET A 1 42.54 22.55 33.97
N LYS A 2 41.53 23.45 34.03
CA LYS A 2 40.18 23.17 33.54
C LYS A 2 40.19 23.14 31.99
N ARG A 3 39.63 22.09 31.37
CA ARG A 3 39.27 22.13 29.95
C ARG A 3 37.93 22.86 29.81
N ALA A 4 37.84 23.80 28.89
CA ALA A 4 36.56 24.39 28.51
C ALA A 4 35.78 23.41 27.62
N LEU A 5 34.46 23.30 27.86
CA LEU A 5 33.54 22.71 26.89
C LEU A 5 32.94 23.80 26.00
N THR A 6 32.48 23.38 24.82
CA THR A 6 32.34 24.25 23.64
C THR A 6 31.03 25.04 23.59
N LYS A 7 31.05 26.08 22.75
CA LYS A 7 29.91 26.97 22.50
C LYS A 7 28.68 26.17 22.04
N LYS A 8 27.56 26.32 22.75
CA LYS A 8 26.23 26.11 22.16
C LYS A 8 25.79 27.41 21.48
N SER A 9 25.53 27.35 20.17
CA SER A 9 24.95 28.45 19.39
C SER A 9 23.43 28.54 19.61
N HIS A 10 23.02 29.02 20.80
CA HIS A 10 21.63 29.43 21.01
C HIS A 10 21.45 30.90 20.59
N SER A 11 20.37 31.19 19.86
CA SER A 11 20.18 32.49 19.21
C SER A 11 19.88 33.62 20.21
N TRP A 12 20.55 34.76 20.01
CA TRP A 12 20.71 35.84 21.00
C TRP A 12 19.40 36.51 21.44
N TRP A 13 18.35 36.46 20.61
CA TRP A 13 17.04 37.06 20.91
C TRP A 13 16.27 36.38 22.04
N TRP A 14 16.36 35.04 22.15
CA TRP A 14 15.60 34.25 23.14
C TRP A 14 15.93 34.66 24.60
N ASP A 15 17.20 34.90 24.89
CA ASP A 15 17.68 35.19 26.26
C ASP A 15 17.40 36.64 26.70
N SER A 16 17.01 37.54 25.78
CA SER A 16 16.60 38.91 26.14
C SER A 16 15.12 39.01 26.55
N HIS A 17 14.23 38.27 25.88
CA HIS A 17 12.79 38.44 26.02
C HIS A 17 12.07 37.36 26.86
N ILE A 18 12.60 36.15 26.98
CA ILE A 18 11.97 35.05 27.77
C ILE A 18 12.90 34.52 28.87
N SER A 19 13.87 35.32 29.31
CA SER A 19 14.66 35.00 30.51
C SER A 19 13.90 35.34 31.79
N ARG A 20 13.90 34.42 32.77
CA ARG A 20 13.23 34.55 34.09
C ARG A 20 13.55 35.84 34.86
N LYS A 21 14.57 36.60 34.47
CA LYS A 21 15.06 37.80 35.17
C LYS A 21 14.36 39.11 34.78
N ASN A 22 13.78 39.22 33.58
CA ASN A 22 13.26 40.51 33.07
C ASN A 22 11.77 40.74 33.34
N SER A 23 10.92 39.72 33.12
CA SER A 23 9.47 39.85 33.25
C SER A 23 8.97 39.50 34.66
N LYS A 24 8.90 40.50 35.55
CA LYS A 24 8.37 40.35 36.93
C LYS A 24 7.00 39.67 36.99
N TRP A 25 6.12 39.97 36.02
CA TRP A 25 4.80 39.34 35.91
C TRP A 25 4.89 37.82 35.65
N LEU A 26 5.80 37.38 34.77
CA LEU A 26 5.98 35.95 34.48
C LEU A 26 6.55 35.20 35.70
N ALA A 27 7.51 35.81 36.40
CA ALA A 27 8.05 35.25 37.63
C ALA A 27 6.95 35.08 38.70
N GLN A 28 6.14 36.13 38.93
CA GLN A 28 5.01 36.09 39.88
C GLN A 28 3.88 35.16 39.45
N ASN A 29 3.61 35.00 38.15
CA ASN A 29 2.58 34.07 37.66
C ASN A 29 3.05 32.62 37.82
N LEU A 30 4.30 32.30 37.44
CA LEU A 30 4.89 30.97 37.68
C LEU A 30 5.01 30.65 39.18
N GLU A 31 5.34 31.62 40.03
CA GLU A 31 5.38 31.46 41.50
C GLU A 31 3.98 31.20 42.09
N LYS A 32 2.94 31.88 41.59
CA LYS A 32 1.54 31.61 41.99
C LYS A 32 1.05 30.24 41.50
N ILE A 33 1.40 29.85 40.28
CA ILE A 33 1.09 28.52 39.73
C ILE A 33 1.77 27.42 40.55
N ASP A 34 3.08 27.56 40.85
CA ASP A 34 3.85 26.62 41.67
C ASP A 34 3.34 26.56 43.12
N LYS A 35 2.91 27.70 43.71
CA LYS A 35 2.22 27.71 45.00
C LYS A 35 0.89 26.98 44.94
N ASN A 36 0.06 27.25 43.93
CA ASN A 36 -1.26 26.64 43.79
C ASN A 36 -1.15 25.10 43.63
N ILE A 37 -0.24 24.62 42.78
CA ILE A 37 0.07 23.18 42.65
C ILE A 37 0.48 22.57 44.01
N LYS A 38 1.29 23.27 44.82
CA LYS A 38 1.70 22.80 46.15
C LYS A 38 0.58 22.79 47.17
N ASP A 39 -0.36 23.73 47.09
CA ASP A 39 -1.52 23.77 47.98
C ASP A 39 -2.58 22.71 47.55
N MET A 40 -2.74 22.45 46.25
CA MET A 40 -3.48 21.30 45.71
C MET A 40 -2.89 19.95 46.17
N LEU A 41 -1.57 19.78 46.13
CA LEU A 41 -0.91 18.53 46.56
C LEU A 41 -1.16 18.25 48.05
N LYS A 42 -1.08 19.26 48.93
CA LYS A 42 -1.40 19.10 50.36
C LYS A 42 -2.83 18.64 50.61
N LEU A 43 -3.81 19.12 49.83
CA LEU A 43 -5.19 18.67 49.96
C LEU A 43 -5.33 17.15 49.68
N ILE A 44 -4.47 16.60 48.81
CA ILE A 44 -4.46 15.20 48.38
C ILE A 44 -3.59 14.31 49.31
N GLU A 45 -2.46 14.84 49.81
CA GLU A 45 -1.48 14.09 50.62
C GLU A 45 -1.86 13.91 52.10
N GLU A 46 -2.84 14.64 52.63
CA GLU A 46 -3.18 14.62 54.06
C GLU A 46 -3.95 13.33 54.46
N GLU A 47 -3.23 12.38 55.07
CA GLU A 47 -3.76 11.05 55.38
C GLU A 47 -4.75 11.04 56.55
N GLY A 48 -5.98 10.58 56.30
CA GLY A 48 -6.91 10.17 57.35
C GLY A 48 -6.61 8.76 57.85
N GLU A 49 -6.37 8.60 59.16
CA GLU A 49 -6.04 7.34 59.86
C GLU A 49 -7.12 6.23 59.76
N SER A 50 -8.26 6.50 59.10
CA SER A 50 -9.33 5.53 58.86
C SER A 50 -10.03 5.82 57.53
N PHE A 51 -10.43 4.77 56.81
CA PHE A 51 -11.03 4.85 55.47
C PHE A 51 -12.28 5.74 55.44
N ALA A 52 -13.17 5.64 56.44
CA ALA A 52 -14.36 6.48 56.53
C ALA A 52 -14.01 7.98 56.62
N LYS A 53 -13.01 8.31 57.44
CA LYS A 53 -12.52 9.70 57.62
C LYS A 53 -11.77 10.20 56.38
N LYS A 54 -11.12 9.31 55.62
CA LYS A 54 -10.50 9.63 54.33
C LYS A 54 -11.55 9.93 53.24
N ALA A 55 -12.68 9.22 53.25
CA ALA A 55 -13.81 9.50 52.36
C ALA A 55 -14.54 10.81 52.72
N GLU A 56 -14.78 11.04 54.01
CA GLU A 56 -15.37 12.29 54.55
C GLU A 56 -14.51 13.51 54.16
N MET A 57 -13.21 13.49 54.49
CA MET A 57 -12.25 14.53 54.09
C MET A 57 -12.15 14.71 52.57
N TYR A 58 -12.30 13.65 51.77
CA TYR A 58 -12.30 13.76 50.31
C TYR A 58 -13.53 14.55 49.81
N TYR A 59 -14.72 14.28 50.34
CA TYR A 59 -15.93 15.02 49.94
C TYR A 59 -15.92 16.48 50.40
N GLU A 60 -15.39 16.78 51.60
CA GLU A 60 -15.23 18.17 52.07
C GLU A 60 -14.18 18.95 51.26
N LYS A 61 -13.03 18.33 50.93
CA LYS A 61 -11.95 18.99 50.18
C LYS A 61 -12.19 19.07 48.67
N ARG A 62 -13.07 18.24 48.11
CA ARG A 62 -13.39 18.23 46.67
C ARG A 62 -13.75 19.62 46.11
N PRO A 63 -14.65 20.43 46.69
CA PRO A 63 -14.91 21.79 46.22
C PRO A 63 -13.69 22.73 46.29
N GLU A 64 -12.87 22.65 47.35
CA GLU A 64 -11.65 23.46 47.45
C GLU A 64 -10.63 23.09 46.37
N LEU A 65 -10.40 21.78 46.16
CA LEU A 65 -9.50 21.28 45.13
C LEU A 65 -9.97 21.68 43.73
N ILE A 66 -11.28 21.66 43.45
CA ILE A 66 -11.86 22.15 42.19
C ILE A 66 -11.59 23.65 42.03
N ASN A 67 -11.80 24.48 43.06
CA ASN A 67 -11.50 25.91 43.00
C ASN A 67 -10.01 26.17 42.70
N TYR A 68 -9.10 25.44 43.34
CA TYR A 68 -7.66 25.56 43.06
C TYR A 68 -7.29 25.11 41.63
N VAL A 69 -7.92 24.04 41.11
CA VAL A 69 -7.78 23.62 39.70
C VAL A 69 -8.30 24.71 38.74
N GLU A 70 -9.42 25.35 39.04
CA GLU A 70 -9.94 26.47 38.25
C GLU A 70 -9.01 27.68 38.27
N GLU A 71 -8.46 28.07 39.44
CA GLU A 71 -7.48 29.15 39.52
C GLU A 71 -6.19 28.81 38.74
N PHE A 72 -5.72 27.57 38.81
CA PHE A 72 -4.59 27.09 38.01
C PHE A 72 -4.88 27.21 36.51
N TYR A 73 -6.04 26.73 36.06
CA TYR A 73 -6.45 26.80 34.66
C TYR A 73 -6.59 28.26 34.17
N ARG A 74 -7.17 29.15 34.99
CA ARG A 74 -7.26 30.60 34.70
C ARG A 74 -5.88 31.25 34.58
N MET A 75 -4.94 30.92 35.47
CA MET A 75 -3.56 31.46 35.43
C MET A 75 -2.76 30.91 34.24
N TYR A 76 -2.90 29.62 33.93
CA TYR A 76 -2.30 28.99 32.75
C TYR A 76 -2.85 29.60 31.45
N ARG A 77 -4.17 29.78 31.36
CA ARG A 77 -4.82 30.39 30.19
C ARG A 77 -4.36 31.83 29.97
N ALA A 78 -4.31 32.65 31.02
CA ALA A 78 -3.80 34.03 30.95
C ALA A 78 -2.28 34.09 30.60
N LEU A 79 -1.52 33.02 30.83
CA LEU A 79 -0.14 32.88 30.38
C LEU A 79 -0.06 32.51 28.89
N ALA A 80 -0.90 31.59 28.41
CA ALA A 80 -1.01 31.24 27.00
C ALA A 80 -1.47 32.44 26.15
N GLU A 81 -2.54 33.13 26.56
CA GLU A 81 -3.06 34.33 25.89
C GLU A 81 -2.00 35.45 25.79
N ARG A 82 -1.10 35.58 26.78
CA ARG A 82 0.05 36.50 26.69
C ARG A 82 1.18 35.99 25.80
N TYR A 83 1.42 34.68 25.74
CA TYR A 83 2.40 34.09 24.81
C TYR A 83 1.95 34.27 23.36
N ASP A 84 0.67 34.06 23.07
CA ASP A 84 0.07 34.29 21.75
C ASP A 84 0.10 35.77 21.38
N GLN A 85 -0.26 36.68 22.29
CA GLN A 85 -0.13 38.13 22.06
C GLN A 85 1.31 38.52 21.70
N VAL A 86 2.30 38.04 22.46
CA VAL A 86 3.73 38.29 22.16
C VAL A 86 4.13 37.67 20.81
N THR A 87 3.63 36.49 20.46
CA THR A 87 3.96 35.80 19.19
C THR A 87 3.24 36.42 17.98
N VAL A 88 2.08 37.05 18.19
CA VAL A 88 1.38 37.87 17.20
C VAL A 88 2.09 39.21 17.00
N ASP A 89 2.48 39.88 18.08
CA ASP A 89 3.20 41.16 17.99
C ASP A 89 4.64 40.99 17.46
N LEU A 90 5.31 39.86 17.74
CA LEU A 90 6.56 39.49 17.10
C LEU A 90 6.38 39.35 15.57
N ARG A 91 5.30 38.70 15.12
CA ARG A 91 4.96 38.58 13.69
C ARG A 91 4.61 39.93 13.05
N LYS A 92 4.00 40.87 13.78
CA LYS A 92 3.81 42.26 13.32
C LYS A 92 5.15 42.97 13.15
N ASN A 93 6.03 42.89 14.17
CA ASN A 93 7.33 43.56 14.17
C ASN A 93 8.24 43.07 13.03
N VAL A 94 8.36 41.75 12.86
CA VAL A 94 9.10 41.15 11.72
C VAL A 94 8.51 41.60 10.37
N LYS A 95 7.17 41.73 10.26
CA LYS A 95 6.50 42.20 9.03
C LYS A 95 6.64 43.72 8.78
N SER A 96 7.05 44.52 9.78
CA SER A 96 7.48 45.91 9.59
C SER A 96 8.98 46.04 9.32
N GLU A 97 9.82 45.21 9.92
CA GLU A 97 11.28 45.22 9.73
C GLU A 97 11.64 44.79 8.30
N LEU A 98 10.95 43.76 7.76
CA LEU A 98 11.00 43.32 6.35
C LEU A 98 10.43 44.33 5.32
N LYS A 99 10.13 45.57 5.72
CA LYS A 99 9.78 46.67 4.80
C LYS A 99 10.77 47.84 4.83
N SER A 100 11.85 47.76 5.62
CA SER A 100 12.74 48.90 5.87
C SER A 100 14.09 48.88 5.13
N GLU A 101 14.57 47.70 4.72
CA GLU A 101 15.83 47.53 3.99
C GLU A 101 15.66 46.48 2.89
N GLY A 102 16.52 46.48 1.86
CA GLY A 102 16.38 45.57 0.72
C GLY A 102 17.64 45.44 -0.14
N SER A 103 17.44 44.98 -1.38
CA SER A 103 18.42 44.67 -2.43
C SER A 103 18.92 43.21 -2.50
N ASP A 104 19.04 42.74 -3.75
CA ASP A 104 19.90 41.68 -4.28
C ASP A 104 19.72 40.18 -3.91
N SER A 105 18.85 39.54 -4.73
CA SER A 105 19.27 38.49 -5.70
C SER A 105 19.17 36.98 -5.38
N CYS A 106 18.77 36.24 -6.43
CA CYS A 106 18.92 34.81 -6.73
C CYS A 106 17.97 33.75 -6.10
N SER A 107 17.64 32.79 -6.96
CA SER A 107 16.76 31.62 -6.81
C SER A 107 17.47 30.43 -6.13
N ASP A 108 16.75 29.53 -5.46
CA ASP A 108 16.50 28.17 -5.99
C ASP A 108 15.32 27.41 -5.31
N HIS A 109 15.12 26.15 -5.70
CA HIS A 109 13.87 25.36 -5.71
C HIS A 109 13.65 24.37 -4.52
N VAL A 110 12.49 23.67 -4.52
CA VAL A 110 12.14 22.38 -3.84
C VAL A 110 11.27 22.36 -2.54
N GLN A 111 9.99 22.00 -2.74
CA GLN A 111 9.06 21.12 -1.97
C GLN A 111 8.31 21.47 -0.65
N ASP A 112 7.09 20.89 -0.61
CA ASP A 112 6.04 20.72 0.43
C ASP A 112 6.42 19.59 1.44
N PRO A 113 5.75 19.31 2.59
CA PRO A 113 4.30 19.01 2.67
C PRO A 113 3.50 19.58 3.89
N SER A 114 2.17 19.53 3.77
CA SER A 114 1.14 19.64 4.85
C SER A 114 0.98 18.30 5.63
N PRO A 115 -0.03 18.05 6.53
CA PRO A 115 -1.11 18.86 7.16
C PRO A 115 -1.04 18.71 8.73
N PRO A 116 -2.09 18.48 9.58
CA PRO A 116 -3.55 18.79 9.58
C PRO A 116 -4.11 19.41 10.91
N SER A 117 -5.44 19.66 10.94
CA SER A 117 -6.34 19.68 12.15
C SER A 117 -6.22 20.89 13.12
N SER A 118 -7.18 21.25 14.00
CA SER A 118 -8.48 20.69 14.46
C SER A 118 -9.22 21.79 15.32
N ILE A 119 -10.47 21.75 15.84
CA ILE A 119 -11.69 20.89 15.85
C ILE A 119 -12.96 21.79 16.09
N HIS A 120 -14.17 21.20 16.19
CA HIS A 120 -15.44 21.71 16.80
C HIS A 120 -16.37 22.58 15.92
N SER A 121 -17.59 22.19 15.47
CA SER A 121 -18.60 21.15 15.83
C SER A 121 -19.65 21.53 16.89
N ALA A 122 -20.94 21.55 16.51
CA ALA A 122 -22.11 21.39 17.40
C ALA A 122 -23.38 21.08 16.57
N GLU A 123 -24.25 20.18 17.06
CA GLU A 123 -25.31 19.52 16.29
C GLU A 123 -26.26 18.77 17.26
N LEU A 124 -27.60 18.76 17.15
CA LEU A 124 -28.59 19.66 16.52
C LEU A 124 -30.01 19.36 17.09
N THR A 125 -31.01 20.25 16.90
CA THR A 125 -32.46 20.04 17.18
C THR A 125 -32.84 19.88 18.68
N PRO A 126 -34.11 20.01 19.16
CA PRO A 126 -35.42 19.70 18.54
C PRO A 126 -36.32 20.90 18.14
N GLU A 127 -37.22 20.66 17.18
CA GLU A 127 -38.46 21.44 16.95
C GLU A 127 -39.69 20.58 17.33
N MET A 128 -40.77 21.22 17.80
CA MET A 128 -42.15 20.88 17.40
C MET A 128 -43.15 21.98 17.84
N GLU A 129 -43.75 22.62 16.84
CA GLU A 129 -45.15 23.10 16.75
C GLU A 129 -45.93 23.53 18.02
N GLN A 130 -46.40 24.80 18.06
CA GLN A 130 -47.81 25.14 17.76
C GLN A 130 -48.11 26.65 17.67
N GLU A 131 -48.89 27.01 16.64
CA GLU A 131 -49.59 28.30 16.39
C GLU A 131 -50.85 28.44 17.31
N PRO A 132 -51.60 29.58 17.42
CA PRO A 132 -51.86 30.48 16.29
C PRO A 132 -52.12 32.01 16.51
N ASN A 133 -52.40 32.65 15.37
CA ASN A 133 -53.28 33.83 15.11
C ASN A 133 -52.67 35.25 15.25
N SER A 134 -52.70 36.13 14.24
CA SER A 134 -53.40 36.11 12.94
C SER A 134 -53.17 37.41 12.15
N ASN A 135 -53.18 37.34 10.81
CA ASN A 135 -53.70 38.36 9.86
C ASN A 135 -53.04 39.77 9.77
N SER A 136 -52.90 40.39 8.58
CA SER A 136 -52.97 39.91 7.19
C SER A 136 -52.55 41.03 6.20
N ARG A 137 -51.92 40.68 5.07
CA ARG A 137 -52.18 41.17 3.68
C ARG A 137 -52.17 42.70 3.37
N ALA A 138 -51.55 43.22 2.30
CA ALA A 138 -50.58 42.73 1.30
C ALA A 138 -50.05 43.92 0.44
N ALA A 139 -49.22 43.59 -0.57
CA ALA A 139 -48.51 44.47 -1.52
C ALA A 139 -49.32 45.57 -2.25
N GLY A 140 -48.59 46.61 -2.68
CA GLY A 140 -48.95 47.62 -3.68
C GLY A 140 -47.68 48.34 -4.17
N PHE A 141 -47.59 48.65 -5.48
CA PHE A 141 -46.38 49.14 -6.17
C PHE A 141 -46.61 50.54 -6.78
N ASP A 142 -45.51 51.21 -7.19
CA ASP A 142 -45.45 52.46 -7.99
C ASP A 142 -46.09 53.74 -7.38
N PHE A 143 -45.54 54.95 -7.51
CA PHE A 143 -45.02 55.55 -8.74
C PHE A 143 -44.15 56.81 -8.49
N PHE A 144 -42.97 56.84 -9.12
CA PHE A 144 -42.21 57.95 -9.77
C PHE A 144 -42.24 59.43 -9.26
N LEU A 145 -41.15 60.16 -9.59
CA LEU A 145 -40.84 61.59 -9.36
C LEU A 145 -40.50 62.00 -7.91
N GLY A 146 -39.44 62.78 -7.64
CA GLY A 146 -38.31 63.20 -8.48
C GLY A 146 -38.32 64.67 -8.94
N SER A 147 -37.61 65.53 -8.18
CA SER A 147 -36.96 66.79 -8.58
C SER A 147 -37.79 67.98 -9.11
N GLY A 148 -37.39 69.20 -8.72
CA GLY A 148 -37.77 70.46 -9.39
C GLY A 148 -38.48 71.49 -8.51
N GLY A 149 -37.77 72.52 -8.06
CA GLY A 149 -38.33 73.65 -7.28
C GLY A 149 -38.52 74.94 -8.10
N ARG A 150 -38.41 76.10 -7.42
CA ARG A 150 -38.72 77.49 -7.87
C ARG A 150 -40.24 77.75 -7.94
N SER A 151 -40.78 78.94 -7.67
CA SER A 151 -40.29 80.16 -6.97
C SER A 151 -41.55 80.87 -6.38
N ASP A 152 -41.60 82.09 -5.81
CA ASP A 152 -40.78 83.30 -5.87
C ASP A 152 -41.21 84.31 -4.76
N LEU A 153 -40.50 85.44 -4.63
CA LEU A 153 -40.91 86.72 -3.97
C LEU A 153 -41.04 86.87 -2.41
N SER A 154 -40.39 87.95 -1.94
CA SER A 154 -40.74 88.90 -0.84
C SER A 154 -40.87 88.49 0.66
N ASN A 155 -39.81 88.83 1.42
CA ASN A 155 -39.78 89.57 2.69
C ASN A 155 -40.65 89.23 3.94
N SER A 156 -39.93 88.82 5.00
CA SER A 156 -39.94 89.34 6.39
C SER A 156 -41.20 89.35 7.28
N SER A 157 -41.00 88.80 8.50
CA SER A 157 -41.62 89.18 9.80
C SER A 157 -43.14 89.05 9.99
N SER A 158 -43.53 87.82 10.34
CA SER A 158 -44.28 87.46 11.57
C SER A 158 -45.65 88.09 11.90
N SER A 159 -46.63 87.18 12.06
CA SER A 159 -47.87 87.31 12.87
C SER A 159 -48.96 88.22 12.26
N SER A 160 -50.26 88.07 12.59
CA SER A 160 -50.91 87.28 13.65
C SER A 160 -52.19 86.60 13.16
N THR A 161 -52.72 85.62 13.90
CA THR A 161 -54.15 85.26 13.79
C THR A 161 -55.03 86.40 14.29
N SER A 162 -56.14 86.62 13.60
CA SER A 162 -57.28 87.48 13.97
C SER A 162 -57.65 87.43 15.47
N LEU A 163 -58.14 88.51 16.10
CA LEU A 163 -59.19 89.42 15.61
C LEU A 163 -59.05 90.90 15.99
N ALA A 164 -59.64 91.74 15.12
CA ALA A 164 -60.29 93.04 15.36
C ALA A 164 -59.46 94.32 15.67
N SER A 165 -59.63 95.30 14.78
CA SER A 165 -59.65 96.77 14.95
C SER A 165 -58.44 97.48 15.58
N ASP A 166 -57.78 98.40 14.86
CA ASP A 166 -58.20 99.80 14.55
C ASP A 166 -58.28 100.69 15.81
N SER A 167 -57.63 101.86 15.85
CA SER A 167 -56.72 102.50 14.87
C SER A 167 -55.81 103.52 15.60
N GLU A 168 -55.51 104.70 15.03
CA GLU A 168 -54.58 105.77 15.47
C GLU A 168 -53.12 105.57 14.98
N PRO A 169 -52.33 106.65 14.73
CA PRO A 169 -52.58 108.07 15.07
C PRO A 169 -52.56 109.05 13.87
N ASP A 170 -52.89 110.33 14.08
CA ASP A 170 -51.88 111.41 14.06
C ASP A 170 -52.40 112.85 14.36
N SER A 171 -51.49 113.66 14.94
CA SER A 171 -51.40 115.15 14.92
C SER A 171 -52.35 116.05 15.76
N GLU A 172 -51.74 116.67 16.78
CA GLU A 172 -51.82 118.09 17.26
C GLU A 172 -53.13 118.93 17.18
N GLY A 173 -53.51 119.61 18.29
CA GLY A 173 -54.75 120.43 18.28
C GLY A 173 -55.12 121.38 19.45
N ASN A 174 -54.20 122.20 19.99
CA ASN A 174 -54.47 123.47 20.72
C ASN A 174 -55.21 123.49 22.09
N ASN A 175 -55.05 124.64 22.77
CA ASN A 175 -55.61 125.02 24.08
C ASN A 175 -56.76 126.05 23.94
N GLU A 176 -57.16 126.61 25.09
CA GLU A 176 -57.97 127.82 25.32
C GLU A 176 -59.51 127.63 25.33
N VAL A 177 -60.33 128.31 26.15
CA VAL A 177 -60.28 129.06 27.44
C VAL A 177 -61.64 129.81 27.50
N ASN A 178 -61.95 130.45 28.63
CA ASN A 178 -63.06 131.42 28.85
C ASN A 178 -64.48 130.85 29.14
N CYS A 179 -65.29 131.34 30.10
CA CYS A 179 -65.63 132.70 30.63
C CYS A 179 -66.90 133.25 29.91
N VAL A 180 -67.94 133.84 30.55
CA VAL A 180 -68.16 134.22 31.96
C VAL A 180 -69.66 134.35 32.31
N GLY A 181 -69.98 134.33 33.62
CA GLY A 181 -71.14 135.05 34.20
C GLY A 181 -72.52 134.40 34.02
N VAL A 182 -73.60 134.98 34.58
CA VAL A 182 -73.72 136.31 35.23
C VAL A 182 -74.57 136.26 36.52
N SER A 183 -73.95 136.67 37.62
CA SER A 183 -74.46 137.32 38.85
C SER A 183 -75.78 136.91 39.53
N SER A 184 -75.68 136.78 40.85
CA SER A 184 -76.45 137.55 41.85
C SER A 184 -77.98 137.47 41.80
N GLY A 185 -78.47 136.50 42.56
CA GLY A 185 -79.89 136.23 42.83
C GLY A 185 -80.07 134.82 43.37
N LEU A 186 -79.36 133.85 42.76
CA LEU A 186 -79.31 132.45 43.21
C LEU A 186 -78.32 132.23 44.36
N GLU A 187 -77.23 132.99 44.42
CA GLU A 187 -76.10 132.80 45.33
C GLU A 187 -76.48 132.63 46.81
N GLN A 188 -77.51 133.35 47.30
CA GLN A 188 -77.95 133.23 48.69
C GLN A 188 -78.76 131.95 48.97
N ARG A 189 -79.49 131.40 47.98
CA ARG A 189 -80.20 130.12 48.11
C ARG A 189 -79.29 128.92 47.79
N VAL A 190 -78.28 129.13 46.95
CA VAL A 190 -77.19 128.17 46.72
C VAL A 190 -76.42 127.94 48.01
N TYR A 191 -76.04 128.99 48.76
CA TYR A 191 -75.30 128.82 50.03
C TYR A 191 -76.04 127.95 51.07
N GLU A 192 -77.37 128.11 51.19
CA GLU A 192 -78.19 127.28 52.09
C GLU A 192 -78.21 125.80 51.64
N LEU A 193 -78.43 125.56 50.35
CA LEU A 193 -78.44 124.20 49.79
C LEU A 193 -77.04 123.56 49.76
N GLU A 194 -75.98 124.35 49.66
CA GLU A 194 -74.58 123.88 49.75
C GLU A 194 -74.17 123.46 51.17
N ASP A 195 -74.75 124.03 52.22
CA ASP A 195 -74.51 123.58 53.60
C ASP A 195 -75.26 122.27 53.89
N GLU A 196 -76.50 122.13 53.41
CA GLU A 196 -77.26 120.87 53.49
C GLU A 196 -76.62 119.76 52.64
N LEU A 197 -76.25 120.05 51.38
CA LEU A 197 -75.59 119.09 50.50
C LEU A 197 -74.23 118.65 51.05
N ARG A 198 -73.46 119.55 51.67
CA ARG A 198 -72.19 119.24 52.33
C ARG A 198 -72.36 118.26 53.47
N LYS A 199 -73.35 118.49 54.35
CA LYS A 199 -73.70 117.58 55.47
C LYS A 199 -74.25 116.23 55.03
N VAL A 200 -74.86 116.14 53.85
CA VAL A 200 -75.27 114.86 53.25
C VAL A 200 -74.07 114.16 52.59
N LYS A 201 -73.24 114.87 51.84
CA LYS A 201 -72.07 114.32 51.15
C LYS A 201 -71.00 113.81 52.12
N GLU A 202 -70.73 114.55 53.18
CA GLU A 202 -69.80 114.16 54.26
C GLU A 202 -70.27 112.91 55.02
N LYS A 203 -71.59 112.65 55.07
CA LYS A 203 -72.15 111.39 55.58
C LYS A 203 -72.07 110.24 54.58
N LEU A 204 -72.16 110.52 53.28
CA LEU A 204 -72.02 109.50 52.24
C LEU A 204 -70.57 108.99 52.18
N THR A 205 -69.59 109.89 52.12
CA THR A 205 -68.16 109.52 52.10
C THR A 205 -67.75 108.75 53.35
N MET A 206 -68.26 109.17 54.52
CA MET A 206 -68.06 108.46 55.79
C MET A 206 -68.56 107.01 55.75
N GLU A 207 -69.54 106.65 54.93
CA GLU A 207 -70.10 105.30 54.88
C GLU A 207 -69.49 104.46 53.74
N GLU A 208 -69.17 105.09 52.61
CA GLU A 208 -68.46 104.46 51.48
C GLU A 208 -67.03 104.04 51.86
N GLU A 209 -66.30 104.85 52.63
CA GLU A 209 -64.93 104.54 53.08
C GLU A 209 -64.84 103.34 54.04
N LYS A 210 -65.92 103.00 54.77
CA LYS A 210 -65.90 101.90 55.74
C LYS A 210 -66.09 100.52 55.12
N ASN A 211 -66.70 100.41 53.93
CA ASN A 211 -67.18 99.13 53.39
C ASN A 211 -66.22 98.45 52.40
N TYR A 212 -65.11 99.10 52.02
CA TYR A 212 -64.15 98.56 51.03
C TYR A 212 -62.79 98.10 51.60
N HIS A 213 -62.47 98.41 52.86
CA HIS A 213 -61.09 98.25 53.36
C HIS A 213 -60.78 96.93 54.08
N VAL A 214 -61.80 96.18 54.55
CA VAL A 214 -61.58 95.00 55.41
C VAL A 214 -61.55 93.67 54.63
N GLU A 215 -62.37 93.51 53.59
CA GLU A 215 -62.56 92.20 52.93
C GLU A 215 -61.66 91.99 51.70
N CYS A 216 -61.16 93.05 51.06
CA CYS A 216 -60.17 92.93 49.97
C CYS A 216 -58.75 92.64 50.48
N GLY A 217 -58.31 93.26 51.58
CA GLY A 217 -56.91 93.21 52.03
C GLY A 217 -56.40 91.81 52.36
N PHE A 218 -57.24 90.98 53.00
CA PHE A 218 -56.87 89.61 53.37
C PHE A 218 -56.74 88.69 52.16
N ASN A 219 -57.65 88.82 51.18
CA ASN A 219 -57.62 88.03 49.95
C ASN A 219 -56.42 88.40 49.05
N ILE A 220 -56.05 89.69 49.00
CA ILE A 220 -54.86 90.15 48.27
C ILE A 220 -53.59 89.54 48.86
N LEU A 221 -53.40 89.56 50.18
CA LEU A 221 -52.20 88.98 50.82
C LEU A 221 -52.07 87.47 50.56
N ILE A 222 -53.16 86.71 50.63
CA ILE A 222 -53.16 85.27 50.33
C ILE A 222 -52.79 85.03 48.85
N LEU A 223 -53.40 85.78 47.93
CA LEU A 223 -53.10 85.66 46.50
C LEU A 223 -51.67 86.10 46.16
N GLU A 224 -51.11 87.10 46.84
CA GLU A 224 -49.71 87.51 46.68
C GLU A 224 -48.73 86.44 47.19
N GLU A 225 -49.03 85.76 48.30
CA GLU A 225 -48.21 84.66 48.81
C GLU A 225 -48.32 83.40 47.93
N GLU A 226 -49.52 83.05 47.46
CA GLU A 226 -49.71 81.97 46.48
C GLU A 226 -49.01 82.27 45.14
N LEU A 227 -49.07 83.50 44.65
CA LEU A 227 -48.41 83.94 43.42
C LEU A 227 -46.88 84.01 43.59
N SER A 228 -46.38 84.32 44.79
CA SER A 228 -44.97 84.20 45.18
C SER A 228 -44.51 82.73 45.19
N ALA A 229 -45.31 81.84 45.76
CA ALA A 229 -45.05 80.40 45.75
C ALA A 229 -45.10 79.80 44.34
N ALA A 230 -46.04 80.24 43.50
CA ALA A 230 -46.15 79.85 42.10
C ALA A 230 -44.93 80.32 41.28
N LYS A 231 -44.48 81.58 41.44
CA LYS A 231 -43.26 82.11 40.80
C LYS A 231 -42.00 81.34 41.22
N LYS A 232 -41.88 80.94 42.50
CA LYS A 232 -40.76 80.10 42.96
C LYS A 232 -40.79 78.71 42.31
N LYS A 233 -41.97 78.08 42.22
CA LYS A 233 -42.16 76.78 41.52
C LYS A 233 -41.87 76.88 40.01
N LEU A 234 -42.23 78.01 39.38
CA LEU A 234 -41.91 78.30 37.98
C LEU A 234 -40.39 78.35 37.78
N LEU A 235 -39.68 79.16 38.57
CA LEU A 235 -38.22 79.29 38.50
C LEU A 235 -37.47 77.96 38.73
N THR A 236 -37.96 77.09 39.61
CA THR A 236 -37.39 75.73 39.75
C THR A 236 -37.66 74.86 38.53
N ALA A 237 -38.88 74.88 37.97
CA ALA A 237 -39.20 74.12 36.78
C ALA A 237 -38.45 74.62 35.53
N GLU A 238 -38.23 75.93 35.40
CA GLU A 238 -37.39 76.53 34.36
C GLU A 238 -35.93 76.08 34.47
N ALA A 239 -35.39 75.98 35.68
CA ALA A 239 -34.05 75.42 35.92
C ALA A 239 -33.97 73.93 35.56
N ASP A 240 -34.96 73.13 35.97
CA ASP A 240 -35.04 71.70 35.64
C ASP A 240 -35.15 71.48 34.11
N ILE A 241 -35.93 72.30 33.40
CA ILE A 241 -36.04 72.28 31.93
C ILE A 241 -34.70 72.60 31.28
N VAL A 242 -33.95 73.59 31.79
CA VAL A 242 -32.61 73.94 31.27
C VAL A 242 -31.62 72.79 31.47
N ASP A 243 -31.63 72.10 32.60
CA ASP A 243 -30.72 70.98 32.87
C ASP A 243 -31.14 69.68 32.13
N LEU A 244 -32.44 69.46 31.92
CA LEU A 244 -32.94 68.42 31.01
C LEU A 244 -32.51 68.69 29.56
N LYS A 245 -32.56 69.96 29.12
CA LYS A 245 -32.11 70.34 27.78
C LYS A 245 -30.61 70.10 27.58
N LYS A 246 -29.77 70.51 28.53
CA LYS A 246 -28.32 70.19 28.51
C LYS A 246 -28.06 68.67 28.41
N LYS A 247 -28.81 67.86 29.15
CA LYS A 247 -28.70 66.39 29.09
C LYS A 247 -29.09 65.86 27.71
N LEU A 248 -30.18 66.36 27.13
CA LEU A 248 -30.62 66.01 25.78
C LEU A 248 -29.56 66.36 24.73
N ASP A 249 -29.00 67.57 24.79
CA ASP A 249 -27.95 68.03 23.88
C ASP A 249 -26.69 67.13 23.98
N VAL A 250 -26.29 66.75 25.20
CA VAL A 250 -25.17 65.79 25.43
C VAL A 250 -25.49 64.39 24.88
N THR A 251 -26.72 63.89 25.04
CA THR A 251 -27.10 62.59 24.46
C THR A 251 -27.15 62.63 22.93
N ASN A 252 -27.57 63.74 22.32
CA ASN A 252 -27.59 63.89 20.87
C ASN A 252 -26.17 63.84 20.29
N VAL A 253 -25.21 64.58 20.85
CA VAL A 253 -23.79 64.51 20.45
C VAL A 253 -23.20 63.11 20.65
N SER A 254 -23.62 62.39 21.70
CA SER A 254 -23.20 60.99 21.91
C SER A 254 -23.80 60.01 20.88
N LEU A 255 -24.97 60.32 20.30
CA LEU A 255 -25.57 59.52 19.23
C LEU A 255 -24.92 59.86 17.88
N GLU A 256 -24.68 61.13 17.58
CA GLU A 256 -23.96 61.56 16.38
C GLU A 256 -22.56 60.94 16.28
N THR A 257 -21.81 60.91 17.38
CA THR A 257 -20.49 60.25 17.42
C THR A 257 -20.57 58.75 17.15
N LYS A 258 -21.60 58.05 17.63
CA LYS A 258 -21.81 56.62 17.33
C LYS A 258 -22.29 56.34 15.91
N ILE A 259 -23.05 57.26 15.30
CA ILE A 259 -23.42 57.15 13.88
C ILE A 259 -22.16 57.23 13.00
N ILE A 260 -21.26 58.18 13.29
CA ILE A 260 -19.97 58.30 12.59
C ILE A 260 -19.08 57.06 12.80
N GLU A 261 -19.06 56.49 14.00
CA GLU A 261 -18.32 55.27 14.32
C GLU A 261 -18.85 54.07 13.51
N LEU A 262 -20.17 53.87 13.47
CA LEU A 262 -20.83 52.81 12.69
C LEU A 262 -20.63 52.98 11.16
N ASP A 263 -20.65 54.21 10.64
CA ASP A 263 -20.37 54.45 9.21
C ASP A 263 -18.91 54.15 8.84
N LEU A 264 -17.96 54.36 9.77
CA LEU A 264 -16.56 53.96 9.59
C LEU A 264 -16.39 52.43 9.64
N GLU A 265 -17.05 51.74 10.58
CA GLU A 265 -17.06 50.28 10.63
C GLU A 265 -17.66 49.67 9.36
N LYS A 266 -18.80 50.20 8.90
CA LYS A 266 -19.48 49.78 7.67
C LYS A 266 -18.60 49.97 6.42
N LYS A 267 -17.84 51.07 6.36
CA LYS A 267 -16.87 51.31 5.28
C LYS A 267 -15.71 50.30 5.33
N ASN A 268 -15.22 49.97 6.53
CA ASN A 268 -14.17 48.95 6.68
C ASN A 268 -14.68 47.56 6.29
N ALA A 269 -15.92 47.21 6.64
CA ALA A 269 -16.56 45.97 6.21
C ALA A 269 -16.65 45.87 4.67
N SER A 270 -17.09 46.93 4.00
CA SER A 270 -17.14 47.00 2.53
C SER A 270 -15.77 46.80 1.86
N ASN A 271 -14.69 47.35 2.44
CA ASN A 271 -13.33 47.16 1.94
C ASN A 271 -12.84 45.71 2.14
N LEU A 272 -13.23 45.06 3.24
CA LEU A 272 -12.93 43.64 3.48
C LEU A 272 -13.70 42.74 2.52
N GLU A 273 -14.96 43.05 2.23
CA GLU A 273 -15.80 42.34 1.26
C GLU A 273 -15.18 42.42 -0.15
N GLU A 274 -14.74 43.59 -0.59
CA GLU A 274 -14.01 43.77 -1.86
C GLU A 274 -12.74 42.90 -1.91
N HIS A 275 -11.91 42.91 -0.85
CA HIS A 275 -10.74 42.03 -0.76
C HIS A 275 -11.08 40.53 -0.76
N VAL A 276 -12.20 40.11 -0.16
CA VAL A 276 -12.67 38.72 -0.22
C VAL A 276 -13.07 38.34 -1.64
N THR A 277 -13.79 39.20 -2.38
CA THR A 277 -14.11 38.92 -3.80
C THR A 277 -12.85 38.86 -4.68
N MET A 278 -11.85 39.69 -4.40
CA MET A 278 -10.56 39.68 -5.10
C MET A 278 -9.83 38.33 -4.90
N LEU A 279 -9.72 37.87 -3.65
CA LEU A 279 -9.12 36.57 -3.32
C LEU A 279 -9.93 35.39 -3.87
N GLN A 280 -11.26 35.47 -3.90
CA GLN A 280 -12.12 34.47 -4.52
C GLN A 280 -11.88 34.38 -6.04
N ASN A 281 -11.69 35.52 -6.71
CA ASN A 281 -11.33 35.57 -8.12
C ASN A 281 -9.94 34.96 -8.37
N GLU A 282 -8.93 35.29 -7.57
CA GLU A 282 -7.59 34.68 -7.64
C GLU A 282 -7.64 33.16 -7.43
N ILE A 283 -8.36 32.68 -6.41
CA ILE A 283 -8.57 31.24 -6.15
C ILE A 283 -9.28 30.57 -7.34
N SER A 284 -10.24 31.25 -7.99
CA SER A 284 -10.89 30.72 -9.20
C SER A 284 -9.93 30.63 -10.39
N GLY A 285 -9.01 31.59 -10.53
CA GLY A 285 -7.95 31.59 -11.54
C GLY A 285 -6.99 30.42 -11.35
N PHE A 286 -6.43 30.26 -10.14
CA PHE A 286 -5.55 29.13 -9.82
C PHE A 286 -6.27 27.78 -9.95
N LYS A 287 -7.57 27.71 -9.66
CA LYS A 287 -8.35 26.49 -9.90
C LYS A 287 -8.46 26.14 -11.38
N ILE A 288 -8.73 27.12 -12.25
CA ILE A 288 -8.78 26.92 -13.71
C ILE A 288 -7.40 26.52 -14.23
N GLU A 289 -6.34 27.18 -13.78
CA GLU A 289 -4.96 26.85 -14.15
C GLU A 289 -4.60 25.41 -13.75
N ALA A 290 -4.91 24.99 -12.52
CA ALA A 290 -4.71 23.63 -12.04
C ALA A 290 -5.50 22.57 -12.85
N GLU A 291 -6.76 22.86 -13.21
CA GLU A 291 -7.58 21.96 -14.03
C GLU A 291 -7.00 21.84 -15.46
N THR A 292 -6.54 22.94 -16.08
CA THR A 292 -5.88 22.88 -17.40
C THR A 292 -4.52 22.17 -17.36
N LEU A 293 -3.73 22.36 -16.31
CA LEU A 293 -2.48 21.62 -16.12
C LEU A 293 -2.74 20.11 -15.99
N LYS A 294 -3.76 19.73 -15.22
CA LYS A 294 -4.25 18.35 -15.11
C LYS A 294 -4.69 17.78 -16.47
N GLU A 295 -5.51 18.49 -17.24
CA GLU A 295 -5.90 18.05 -18.60
C GLU A 295 -4.69 17.84 -19.52
N THR A 296 -3.67 18.71 -19.46
CA THR A 296 -2.44 18.52 -20.24
C THR A 296 -1.61 17.34 -19.73
N ALA A 297 -1.60 17.06 -18.43
CA ALA A 297 -0.92 15.89 -17.86
C ALA A 297 -1.62 14.58 -18.26
N GLU A 298 -2.95 14.51 -18.14
CA GLU A 298 -3.77 13.37 -18.57
C GLU A 298 -3.58 13.08 -20.08
N LYS A 299 -3.53 14.12 -20.91
CA LYS A 299 -3.21 13.96 -22.34
C LYS A 299 -1.79 13.43 -22.57
N ASN A 300 -0.79 13.95 -21.86
CA ASN A 300 0.59 13.49 -21.99
C ASN A 300 0.75 12.03 -21.52
N ILE A 301 0.01 11.60 -20.50
CA ILE A 301 -0.06 10.21 -20.05
C ILE A 301 -0.66 9.34 -21.16
N MET A 302 -1.82 9.72 -21.72
CA MET A 302 -2.46 8.99 -22.83
C MET A 302 -1.56 8.87 -24.08
N ASP A 303 -0.83 9.94 -24.42
CA ASP A 303 0.16 9.93 -25.52
C ASP A 303 1.43 9.13 -25.20
N LEU A 304 1.71 8.79 -23.93
CA LEU A 304 2.78 7.90 -23.52
C LEU A 304 2.31 6.43 -23.45
N GLU A 305 1.12 6.18 -22.90
CA GLU A 305 0.46 4.87 -22.89
C GLU A 305 0.30 4.33 -24.32
N LYS A 306 -0.17 5.16 -25.24
CA LYS A 306 -0.30 4.80 -26.66
C LYS A 306 1.04 4.51 -27.34
N LYS A 307 2.14 5.16 -26.91
CA LYS A 307 3.50 4.84 -27.40
C LYS A 307 4.02 3.54 -26.80
N LEU A 308 3.73 3.28 -25.52
CA LEU A 308 4.06 2.03 -24.85
C LEU A 308 3.31 0.85 -25.46
N GLU A 309 2.02 1.00 -25.76
CA GLU A 309 1.19 -0.02 -26.42
C GLU A 309 1.69 -0.32 -27.84
N ALA A 310 2.04 0.71 -28.63
CA ALA A 310 2.67 0.54 -29.95
C ALA A 310 4.05 -0.15 -29.87
N ALA A 311 4.85 0.17 -28.85
CA ALA A 311 6.13 -0.50 -28.61
C ALA A 311 5.93 -1.97 -28.19
N ASN A 312 4.97 -2.26 -27.32
CA ASN A 312 4.63 -3.61 -26.89
C ASN A 312 4.09 -4.46 -28.05
N ALA A 313 3.28 -3.90 -28.94
CA ALA A 313 2.85 -4.57 -30.17
C ALA A 313 4.04 -4.88 -31.11
N SER A 314 4.98 -3.93 -31.26
CA SER A 314 6.23 -4.15 -32.02
C SER A 314 7.16 -5.17 -31.38
N LEU A 315 7.11 -5.34 -30.06
CA LEU A 315 7.91 -6.30 -29.31
C LEU A 315 7.26 -7.71 -29.38
N SER A 316 5.93 -7.78 -29.25
CA SER A 316 5.14 -9.01 -29.44
C SER A 316 5.33 -9.60 -30.84
N THR A 317 5.24 -8.78 -31.89
CA THR A 317 5.55 -9.24 -33.27
C THR A 317 6.98 -9.72 -33.42
N LYS A 318 7.95 -9.09 -32.74
CA LYS A 318 9.35 -9.54 -32.75
C LYS A 318 9.59 -10.84 -31.96
N ILE A 319 8.81 -11.10 -30.91
CA ILE A 319 8.79 -12.40 -30.22
C ILE A 319 8.27 -13.49 -31.16
N VAL A 320 7.14 -13.27 -31.84
CA VAL A 320 6.58 -14.24 -32.79
C VAL A 320 7.53 -14.52 -33.96
N GLU A 321 8.24 -13.51 -34.47
CA GLU A 321 9.31 -13.73 -35.46
C GLU A 321 10.45 -14.60 -34.89
N LEU A 322 10.91 -14.34 -33.66
CA LEU A 322 11.95 -15.13 -33.01
C LEU A 322 11.50 -16.57 -32.71
N ASP A 323 10.24 -16.80 -32.34
CA ASP A 323 9.70 -18.14 -32.10
C ASP A 323 9.57 -18.96 -33.40
N LEU A 324 9.23 -18.30 -34.51
CA LEU A 324 9.28 -18.92 -35.84
C LEU A 324 10.73 -19.22 -36.27
N GLU A 325 11.68 -18.32 -35.97
CA GLU A 325 13.10 -18.50 -36.27
C GLU A 325 13.72 -19.62 -35.42
N ASN A 326 13.38 -19.70 -34.12
CA ASN A 326 13.73 -20.79 -33.21
C ASN A 326 13.15 -22.13 -33.68
N LYS A 327 11.90 -22.16 -34.17
CA LYS A 327 11.28 -23.36 -34.75
C LYS A 327 12.01 -23.82 -36.01
N ASN A 328 12.45 -22.88 -36.85
CA ASN A 328 13.28 -23.20 -38.02
C ASN A 328 14.66 -23.73 -37.63
N VAL A 329 15.30 -23.18 -36.58
CA VAL A 329 16.55 -23.71 -36.01
C VAL A 329 16.35 -25.14 -35.51
N SER A 330 15.29 -25.41 -34.74
CA SER A 330 15.00 -26.76 -34.22
C SER A 330 14.77 -27.79 -35.34
N ASN A 331 14.05 -27.41 -36.41
CA ASN A 331 13.90 -28.26 -37.60
C ASN A 331 15.26 -28.53 -38.30
N LEU A 332 16.14 -27.53 -38.33
CA LEU A 332 17.49 -27.67 -38.90
C LEU A 332 18.40 -28.55 -38.02
N GLU A 333 18.28 -28.46 -36.70
CA GLU A 333 18.98 -29.34 -35.75
C GLU A 333 18.54 -30.81 -35.90
N GLU A 334 17.24 -31.07 -36.08
CA GLU A 334 16.73 -32.42 -36.39
C GLU A 334 17.25 -32.94 -37.74
N HIS A 335 17.27 -32.10 -38.77
CA HIS A 335 17.89 -32.45 -40.07
C HIS A 335 19.40 -32.71 -39.96
N ILE A 336 20.13 -31.94 -39.14
CA ILE A 336 21.55 -32.17 -38.87
C ILE A 336 21.74 -33.49 -38.13
N LEU A 337 20.88 -33.83 -37.17
CA LEU A 337 20.92 -35.12 -36.46
C LEU A 337 20.66 -36.30 -37.41
N MET A 338 19.68 -36.20 -38.31
CA MET A 338 19.42 -37.21 -39.34
C MET A 338 20.63 -37.41 -40.25
N LEU A 339 21.23 -36.32 -40.75
CA LEU A 339 22.44 -36.40 -41.59
C LEU A 339 23.66 -36.93 -40.81
N GLN A 340 23.80 -36.64 -39.52
CA GLN A 340 24.87 -37.20 -38.68
C GLN A 340 24.70 -38.71 -38.47
N ASN A 341 23.47 -39.20 -38.31
CA ASN A 341 23.17 -40.63 -38.25
C ASN A 341 23.46 -41.29 -39.61
N GLU A 342 22.98 -40.73 -40.72
CA GLU A 342 23.20 -41.25 -42.07
C GLU A 342 24.69 -41.29 -42.46
N ILE A 343 25.47 -40.26 -42.06
CA ILE A 343 26.94 -40.26 -42.19
C ILE A 343 27.60 -41.32 -41.30
N SER A 344 27.04 -41.61 -40.12
CA SER A 344 27.56 -42.63 -39.21
C SER A 344 27.29 -44.04 -39.73
N ASP A 345 26.10 -44.29 -40.27
CA ASP A 345 25.72 -45.56 -40.91
C ASP A 345 26.56 -45.80 -42.17
N LEU A 346 26.69 -44.80 -43.05
CA LEU A 346 27.57 -44.86 -44.23
C LEU A 346 29.05 -45.03 -43.85
N LYS A 347 29.50 -44.49 -42.70
CA LYS A 347 30.85 -44.74 -42.17
C LYS A 347 31.01 -46.21 -41.76
N ILE A 348 30.04 -46.77 -41.04
CA ILE A 348 30.07 -48.19 -40.61
C ILE A 348 30.00 -49.12 -41.83
N GLU A 349 29.21 -48.80 -42.85
CA GLU A 349 29.19 -49.53 -44.12
C GLU A 349 30.55 -49.44 -44.83
N ALA A 350 31.16 -48.25 -44.93
CA ALA A 350 32.49 -48.09 -45.51
C ALA A 350 33.60 -48.84 -44.72
N GLU A 351 33.52 -48.85 -43.39
CA GLU A 351 34.49 -49.49 -42.48
C GLU A 351 34.37 -51.03 -42.57
N THR A 352 33.16 -51.58 -42.63
CA THR A 352 32.93 -53.03 -42.87
C THR A 352 33.21 -53.47 -44.31
N LEU A 353 32.99 -52.61 -45.31
CA LEU A 353 33.47 -52.83 -46.68
C LEU A 353 35.00 -52.81 -46.75
N MET A 354 35.67 -52.02 -45.92
CA MET A 354 37.13 -52.00 -45.80
C MET A 354 37.64 -53.31 -45.20
N GLU A 355 37.13 -53.74 -44.03
CA GLU A 355 37.49 -55.02 -43.40
C GLU A 355 37.23 -56.23 -44.32
N THR A 356 36.11 -56.24 -45.04
CA THR A 356 35.82 -57.30 -46.02
C THR A 356 36.72 -57.22 -47.24
N SER A 357 37.20 -56.04 -47.65
CA SER A 357 38.23 -55.92 -48.69
C SER A 357 39.61 -56.39 -48.22
N GLU A 358 40.03 -56.04 -47.00
CA GLU A 358 41.32 -56.44 -46.42
C GLU A 358 41.40 -57.95 -46.20
N THR A 359 40.33 -58.56 -45.69
CA THR A 359 40.25 -60.02 -45.53
C THR A 359 40.28 -60.74 -46.89
N ASN A 360 39.61 -60.22 -47.93
CA ASN A 360 39.73 -60.74 -49.29
C ASN A 360 41.14 -60.57 -49.88
N ILE A 361 41.82 -59.44 -49.62
CA ILE A 361 43.21 -59.20 -50.04
C ILE A 361 44.14 -60.20 -49.35
N MET A 362 44.09 -60.32 -48.02
CA MET A 362 44.89 -61.30 -47.26
C MET A 362 44.67 -62.74 -47.76
N ASP A 363 43.43 -63.09 -48.08
CA ASP A 363 43.10 -64.44 -48.57
C ASP A 363 43.50 -64.64 -50.06
N LEU A 364 43.71 -63.57 -50.84
CA LEU A 364 44.32 -63.62 -52.17
C LEU A 364 45.85 -63.65 -52.10
N GLU A 365 46.47 -62.86 -51.23
CA GLU A 365 47.92 -62.87 -50.96
C GLU A 365 48.37 -64.26 -50.49
N LYS A 366 47.60 -64.90 -49.59
CA LYS A 366 47.84 -66.27 -49.12
C LYS A 366 47.74 -67.30 -50.24
N LYS A 367 46.81 -67.14 -51.19
CA LYS A 367 46.71 -67.99 -52.39
C LYS A 367 47.88 -67.76 -53.34
N LEU A 368 48.31 -66.52 -53.52
CA LEU A 368 49.47 -66.15 -54.34
C LEU A 368 50.79 -66.64 -53.73
N GLN A 369 50.95 -66.57 -52.41
CA GLN A 369 52.10 -67.13 -51.68
C GLN A 369 52.15 -68.66 -51.83
N ALA A 370 51.01 -69.35 -51.69
CA ALA A 370 50.93 -70.79 -51.93
C ALA A 370 51.25 -71.17 -53.39
N ALA A 371 50.78 -70.38 -54.36
CA ALA A 371 51.10 -70.55 -55.77
C ALA A 371 52.60 -70.34 -56.04
N ASN A 372 53.22 -69.30 -55.47
CA ASN A 372 54.65 -69.03 -55.60
C ASN A 372 55.48 -70.18 -55.02
N VAL A 373 55.19 -70.66 -53.80
CA VAL A 373 55.87 -71.82 -53.20
C VAL A 373 55.72 -73.08 -54.08
N SER A 374 54.56 -73.30 -54.69
CA SER A 374 54.37 -74.39 -55.65
C SER A 374 55.17 -74.20 -56.94
N LEU A 375 55.40 -72.96 -57.36
CA LEU A 375 56.16 -72.62 -58.57
C LEU A 375 57.67 -72.75 -58.30
N ASP A 376 58.16 -72.27 -57.15
CA ASP A 376 59.53 -72.50 -56.66
C ASP A 376 59.85 -73.99 -56.56
N THR A 377 58.91 -74.78 -56.02
CA THR A 377 59.01 -76.25 -55.99
C THR A 377 59.13 -76.83 -57.41
N LYS A 378 58.36 -76.31 -58.37
CA LYS A 378 58.41 -76.70 -59.79
C LYS A 378 59.73 -76.31 -60.47
N ILE A 379 60.31 -75.18 -60.10
CA ILE A 379 61.64 -74.74 -60.58
C ILE A 379 62.72 -75.68 -60.05
N ILE A 380 62.67 -76.06 -58.77
CA ILE A 380 63.60 -77.02 -58.17
C ILE A 380 63.49 -78.39 -58.85
N GLU A 381 62.28 -78.89 -59.13
CA GLU A 381 62.08 -80.11 -59.93
C GLU A 381 62.70 -79.99 -61.33
N LEU A 382 62.43 -78.89 -62.05
CA LEU A 382 62.95 -78.68 -63.40
C LEU A 382 64.49 -78.52 -63.43
N ASP A 383 65.11 -77.92 -62.42
CA ASP A 383 66.57 -77.81 -62.34
C ASP A 383 67.24 -79.14 -61.95
N LEU A 384 66.56 -79.99 -61.17
CA LEU A 384 66.97 -81.38 -60.97
C LEU A 384 66.83 -82.22 -62.26
N GLU A 385 65.74 -82.04 -63.02
CA GLU A 385 65.56 -82.69 -64.32
C GLU A 385 66.62 -82.23 -65.34
N LYS A 386 66.92 -80.93 -65.44
CA LYS A 386 68.04 -80.42 -66.26
C LYS A 386 69.38 -81.02 -65.84
N LYS A 387 69.64 -81.14 -64.53
CA LYS A 387 70.88 -81.76 -64.04
C LYS A 387 70.96 -83.24 -64.41
N ASN A 388 69.84 -83.97 -64.31
CA ASN A 388 69.78 -85.36 -64.74
C ASN A 388 69.95 -85.51 -66.27
N ALA A 389 69.39 -84.57 -67.06
CA ALA A 389 69.61 -84.50 -68.50
C ALA A 389 71.08 -84.21 -68.85
N SER A 390 71.73 -83.27 -68.15
CA SER A 390 73.16 -82.97 -68.32
C SER A 390 74.05 -84.18 -67.99
N ASN A 391 73.73 -84.93 -66.93
CA ASN A 391 74.44 -86.18 -66.59
C ASN A 391 74.23 -87.26 -67.67
N LEU A 392 73.05 -87.30 -68.29
CA LEU A 392 72.74 -88.21 -69.40
C LEU A 392 73.47 -87.79 -70.69
N GLU A 393 73.56 -86.49 -71.00
CA GLU A 393 74.37 -85.99 -72.11
C GLU A 393 75.86 -86.30 -71.92
N GLU A 394 76.41 -86.11 -70.71
CA GLU A 394 77.78 -86.50 -70.37
C GLU A 394 78.00 -88.01 -70.58
N HIS A 395 77.09 -88.85 -70.07
CA HIS A 395 77.17 -90.30 -70.28
C HIS A 395 77.00 -90.72 -71.75
N ILE A 396 76.20 -89.99 -72.54
CA ILE A 396 76.10 -90.18 -73.99
C ILE A 396 77.41 -89.79 -74.67
N THR A 397 78.04 -88.66 -74.33
CA THR A 397 79.35 -88.28 -74.91
C THR A 397 80.42 -89.32 -74.60
N MET A 398 80.46 -89.84 -73.37
CA MET A 398 81.39 -90.91 -72.99
C MET A 398 81.16 -92.21 -73.78
N GLN A 399 79.90 -92.58 -74.06
CA GLN A 399 79.57 -93.71 -74.95
C GLN A 399 79.90 -93.42 -76.42
N GLN A 400 79.73 -92.19 -76.88
CA GLN A 400 80.15 -91.75 -78.22
C GLN A 400 81.67 -91.91 -78.41
N ASP A 401 82.45 -91.50 -77.41
CA ASP A 401 83.91 -91.61 -77.40
C ASP A 401 84.36 -93.08 -77.32
N GLU A 402 83.72 -93.90 -76.48
CA GLU A 402 83.98 -95.34 -76.37
C GLU A 402 83.65 -96.09 -77.68
N ILE A 403 82.55 -95.75 -78.34
CA ILE A 403 82.22 -96.22 -79.70
C ILE A 403 83.25 -95.72 -80.73
N SER A 404 83.78 -94.51 -80.59
CA SER A 404 84.83 -94.00 -81.48
C SER A 404 86.14 -94.78 -81.31
N GLY A 405 86.51 -95.13 -80.07
CA GLY A 405 87.66 -95.97 -79.74
C GLY A 405 87.51 -97.37 -80.32
N LEU A 406 86.38 -98.03 -80.06
CA LEU A 406 86.07 -99.35 -80.62
C LEU A 406 85.99 -99.35 -82.15
N LYS A 407 85.56 -98.24 -82.77
CA LYS A 407 85.59 -98.08 -84.22
C LYS A 407 87.02 -97.97 -84.77
N ILE A 408 87.90 -97.20 -84.12
CA ILE A 408 89.32 -97.12 -84.48
C ILE A 408 89.97 -98.50 -84.30
N GLU A 409 89.69 -99.19 -83.20
CA GLU A 409 90.19 -100.55 -82.96
C GLU A 409 89.70 -101.53 -84.05
N ALA A 410 88.42 -101.51 -84.40
CA ALA A 410 87.86 -102.30 -85.49
C ALA A 410 88.48 -101.97 -86.87
N GLU A 411 88.79 -100.70 -87.16
CA GLU A 411 89.48 -100.30 -88.39
C GLU A 411 90.95 -100.74 -88.38
N THR A 412 91.64 -100.73 -87.24
CA THR A 412 93.01 -101.31 -87.12
C THR A 412 93.00 -102.84 -87.23
N LEU A 413 92.03 -103.54 -86.63
CA LEU A 413 91.86 -104.99 -86.74
C LEU A 413 91.48 -105.40 -88.17
N LYS A 414 90.70 -104.58 -88.89
CA LYS A 414 90.44 -104.77 -90.32
C LYS A 414 91.72 -104.61 -91.14
N GLY A 415 92.52 -103.57 -90.90
CA GLY A 415 93.83 -103.40 -91.55
C GLY A 415 94.80 -104.55 -91.23
N ALA A 416 94.78 -105.07 -89.99
CA ALA A 416 95.52 -106.25 -89.59
C ALA A 416 95.00 -107.53 -90.28
N ALA A 417 93.69 -107.66 -90.52
CA ALA A 417 93.13 -108.79 -91.26
C ALA A 417 93.48 -108.73 -92.75
N GLU A 418 93.38 -107.56 -93.39
CA GLU A 418 93.72 -107.37 -94.81
C GLU A 418 95.23 -107.57 -95.06
N THR A 419 96.10 -107.09 -94.16
CA THR A 419 97.54 -107.40 -94.21
C THR A 419 97.82 -108.88 -93.94
N ASN A 420 97.18 -109.51 -92.95
CA ASN A 420 97.35 -110.95 -92.70
C ASN A 420 96.85 -111.82 -93.87
N ILE A 421 95.80 -111.45 -94.59
CA ILE A 421 95.36 -112.15 -95.80
C ILE A 421 96.44 -112.06 -96.88
N MET A 422 96.93 -110.86 -97.19
CA MET A 422 98.01 -110.68 -98.17
C MET A 422 99.30 -111.42 -97.77
N ASP A 423 99.62 -111.47 -96.48
CA ASP A 423 100.78 -112.20 -95.96
C ASP A 423 100.55 -113.72 -95.93
N LEU A 424 99.29 -114.19 -95.80
CA LEU A 424 98.91 -115.60 -95.90
C LEU A 424 98.88 -116.11 -97.35
N GLU A 425 98.43 -115.30 -98.32
CA GLU A 425 98.53 -115.62 -99.75
C GLU A 425 100.00 -115.76 -100.16
N LYS A 426 100.84 -114.82 -99.71
CA LYS A 426 102.30 -114.84 -99.92
C LYS A 426 102.97 -116.02 -99.21
N LYS A 427 102.49 -116.41 -98.02
CA LYS A 427 102.95 -117.62 -97.31
C LYS A 427 102.43 -118.91 -97.93
N LEU A 428 101.27 -118.93 -98.60
CA LEU A 428 100.77 -120.08 -99.35
C LEU A 428 101.66 -120.35 -100.57
N GLU A 429 102.04 -119.30 -101.30
CA GLU A 429 102.96 -119.40 -102.43
C GLU A 429 104.38 -119.81 -101.97
N ALA A 430 104.87 -119.26 -100.85
CA ALA A 430 106.12 -119.70 -100.23
C ALA A 430 106.07 -121.12 -99.64
N ALA A 431 104.93 -121.57 -99.09
CA ALA A 431 104.75 -122.91 -98.57
C ALA A 431 104.72 -123.95 -99.70
N ASN A 432 104.12 -123.63 -100.84
CA ASN A 432 104.20 -124.45 -102.05
C ASN A 432 105.64 -124.58 -102.60
N ALA A 433 106.50 -123.59 -102.37
CA ALA A 433 107.94 -123.70 -102.64
C ALA A 433 108.69 -124.51 -101.55
N SER A 434 108.33 -124.32 -100.26
CA SER A 434 108.94 -125.03 -99.12
C SER A 434 108.58 -126.53 -99.07
N LEU A 435 107.42 -126.91 -99.60
CA LEU A 435 107.02 -128.30 -99.89
C LEU A 435 108.08 -129.05 -100.74
N GLY A 436 108.88 -128.32 -101.53
CA GLY A 436 110.01 -128.86 -102.28
C GLY A 436 111.34 -128.98 -101.51
N THR A 437 111.45 -128.52 -100.26
CA THR A 437 112.75 -128.41 -99.56
C THR A 437 112.79 -128.72 -98.05
N MET A 438 111.79 -128.35 -97.21
CA MET A 438 111.89 -128.45 -95.73
C MET A 438 110.59 -128.90 -95.04
N ILE A 439 110.64 -129.62 -93.91
CA ILE A 439 109.46 -130.26 -93.26
C ILE A 439 109.58 -129.98 -91.56
N VAL A 440 108.85 -128.98 -90.64
CA VAL A 440 108.94 -128.02 -89.14
C VAL A 440 107.85 -127.35 -87.79
N GLU A 441 107.86 -126.13 -86.85
CA GLU A 441 107.41 -125.57 -85.21
C GLU A 441 106.32 -124.41 -84.27
N LEU A 442 106.45 -123.50 -83.02
CA LEU A 442 105.56 -122.87 -81.62
C LEU A 442 105.25 -121.30 -80.66
N ASP A 443 104.76 -120.94 -79.24
CA ASP A 443 103.92 -119.70 -78.28
C ASP A 443 104.04 -118.71 -76.72
N LEU A 444 103.06 -117.99 -75.76
CA LEU A 444 103.06 -116.79 -74.45
C LEU A 444 101.99 -116.23 -73.03
N GLU A 445 101.92 -115.02 -72.08
CA GLU A 445 101.15 -114.52 -70.57
C GLU A 445 100.77 -112.95 -69.66
N LYS A 446 100.14 -112.53 -68.30
CA LYS A 446 99.69 -111.09 -67.37
C LYS A 446 98.91 -110.72 -65.74
N LYS A 447 98.65 -109.48 -64.84
CA LYS A 447 97.97 -109.04 -63.26
C LYS A 447 97.54 -107.49 -62.33
N ASN A 448 96.85 -107.12 -61.00
CA ASN A 448 96.35 -105.71 -60.06
C ASN A 448 95.75 -105.34 -58.34
N VAL A 449 95.35 -104.08 -57.53
CA VAL A 449 94.68 -103.63 -55.95
C VAL A 449 94.28 -102.08 -55.00
N SER A 450 93.44 -101.69 -53.76
CA SER A 450 93.23 -100.34 -52.62
C SER A 450 92.07 -99.85 -51.28
N ASN A 451 92.01 -98.75 -50.20
CA ASN A 451 90.86 -97.94 -49.11
C ASN A 451 90.88 -97.05 -47.48
N LEU A 452 89.90 -96.19 -46.65
CA LEU A 452 89.79 -95.33 -45.10
C LEU A 452 88.58 -94.23 -44.19
N GLU A 453 88.44 -93.76 -42.75
CA GLU A 453 87.92 -92.50 -41.59
C GLU A 453 86.56 -91.88 -40.50
N GLU A 454 86.46 -90.92 -39.29
CA GLU A 454 85.25 -90.30 -38.16
C GLU A 454 85.20 -89.09 -36.74
N GLN A 455 84.12 -88.38 -35.89
CA GLN A 455 83.89 -87.58 -34.33
C GLN A 455 82.78 -86.32 -33.54
N ILE A 456 82.31 -86.01 -32.11
CA ILE A 456 81.81 -84.69 -31.04
C ILE A 456 80.48 -84.23 -29.85
N VAL A 457 80.29 -83.22 -28.69
CA VAL A 457 79.05 -82.70 -27.54
C VAL A 457 78.88 -81.45 -26.19
N MET A 458 77.75 -80.86 -25.34
CA MET A 458 77.52 -79.78 -23.96
C MET A 458 76.11 -79.14 -22.96
N LEU A 459 75.93 -78.27 -21.69
CA LEU A 459 74.68 -77.40 -20.82
C LEU A 459 74.42 -76.61 -19.17
N GLN A 460 73.30 -75.84 -18.47
CA GLN A 460 73.01 -74.86 -17.03
C GLN A 460 71.57 -74.28 -16.04
N ASN A 461 71.33 -73.40 -14.81
CA ASN A 461 70.02 -72.83 -13.78
C ASN A 461 69.81 -71.56 -12.46
N GLU A 462 68.66 -71.06 -11.58
CA GLU A 462 68.28 -69.79 -10.41
C GLU A 462 67.08 -69.51 -9.03
N ILE A 463 66.61 -68.33 -8.18
CA ILE A 463 65.68 -67.99 -6.71
C ILE A 463 64.96 -66.53 -5.83
N SER A 464 63.99 -66.29 -4.66
CA SER A 464 63.36 -65.02 -3.70
C SER A 464 62.34 -64.93 -2.30
N ASP A 465 62.65 -65.11 -0.96
CA ASP A 465 61.59 -65.54 0.10
C ASP A 465 61.48 -65.08 1.64
N LEU A 466 60.94 -63.91 2.09
CA LEU A 466 60.71 -63.59 3.55
C LEU A 466 59.46 -62.75 3.94
N LYS A 467 58.22 -63.27 3.83
CA LYS A 467 57.04 -62.69 4.54
C LYS A 467 55.85 -63.64 4.81
N ILE A 468 56.06 -64.73 5.53
CA ILE A 468 54.98 -65.51 6.17
C ILE A 468 55.28 -65.67 7.67
N GLU A 469 54.97 -64.65 8.47
CA GLU A 469 54.87 -64.76 9.94
C GLU A 469 54.11 -63.57 10.57
N ALA A 470 53.68 -63.77 11.82
CA ALA A 470 53.18 -62.79 12.79
C ALA A 470 51.75 -62.15 12.66
N GLU A 471 50.85 -62.66 13.53
CA GLU A 471 50.13 -61.89 14.59
C GLU A 471 48.77 -61.16 14.35
N THR A 472 47.68 -61.95 14.47
CA THR A 472 46.68 -61.93 15.57
C THR A 472 46.27 -60.63 16.33
N LEU A 473 44.95 -60.39 16.51
CA LEU A 473 44.20 -60.51 17.80
C LEU A 473 42.80 -59.84 17.87
N LYS A 474 41.91 -60.43 18.72
CA LYS A 474 40.67 -59.88 19.38
C LYS A 474 39.50 -59.39 18.50
N GLY A 475 38.23 -59.56 18.88
CA GLY A 475 37.59 -60.30 19.99
C GLY A 475 36.07 -60.03 19.99
N THR A 476 35.13 -61.00 20.10
CA THR A 476 34.76 -61.88 21.24
C THR A 476 34.27 -61.12 22.49
N SER A 477 33.14 -61.44 23.14
CA SER A 477 32.05 -62.41 22.85
C SER A 477 30.95 -62.32 23.93
N GLU A 478 29.67 -62.51 23.58
CA GLU A 478 28.61 -62.82 24.57
C GLU A 478 28.35 -64.33 24.65
N MET A 479 28.18 -64.86 25.85
CA MET A 479 27.54 -66.16 26.13
C MET A 479 27.08 -66.20 27.60
N ASP A 480 25.91 -66.80 27.84
CA ASP A 480 25.19 -66.80 29.12
C ASP A 480 25.29 -68.17 29.86
N LEU A 481 24.77 -68.23 31.10
CA LEU A 481 24.56 -69.42 31.96
C LEU A 481 25.85 -70.04 32.57
N GLU A 482 25.95 -70.40 33.87
CA GLU A 482 24.94 -70.50 34.94
C GLU A 482 25.57 -70.66 36.37
N LYS A 483 24.70 -70.73 37.40
CA LYS A 483 24.80 -71.50 38.68
C LYS A 483 25.53 -70.95 39.94
N LYS A 484 24.67 -70.41 40.84
CA LYS A 484 24.46 -70.82 42.27
C LYS A 484 25.37 -70.34 43.43
N LEU A 485 24.80 -69.42 44.23
CA LEU A 485 24.32 -69.63 45.64
C LEU A 485 25.32 -69.63 46.85
N GLN A 486 25.49 -68.44 47.46
CA GLN A 486 25.17 -68.06 48.88
C GLN A 486 25.55 -68.94 50.12
N ALA A 487 26.27 -68.40 51.14
CA ALA A 487 25.87 -68.36 52.59
C ALA A 487 26.96 -67.89 53.64
N ALA A 488 26.48 -67.25 54.75
CA ALA A 488 26.94 -67.28 56.18
C ALA A 488 28.07 -66.37 56.82
N ASN A 489 27.62 -65.36 57.63
CA ASN A 489 27.95 -64.84 59.02
C ASN A 489 29.40 -64.87 59.65
N VAL A 490 29.81 -64.19 60.77
CA VAL A 490 29.25 -63.82 62.13
C VAL A 490 30.08 -62.69 62.87
N SER A 491 29.54 -61.88 63.85
CA SER A 491 30.12 -61.45 65.21
C SER A 491 29.60 -60.09 65.85
N LEU A 492 29.99 -59.66 67.10
CA LEU A 492 29.13 -58.95 68.15
C LEU A 492 29.80 -58.06 69.31
N ASP A 493 29.11 -57.04 69.93
CA ASP A 493 29.25 -56.39 71.32
C ASP A 493 27.93 -55.59 71.81
N ALA A 494 27.64 -54.74 72.86
CA ALA A 494 28.25 -53.90 73.98
C ALA A 494 27.23 -53.47 75.16
N LYS A 495 27.53 -52.63 76.23
CA LYS A 495 26.62 -52.39 77.46
C LYS A 495 26.88 -51.31 78.63
N ILE A 496 25.86 -50.80 79.46
CA ILE A 496 25.81 -50.26 80.96
C ILE A 496 24.67 -49.22 81.44
N ILE A 497 24.18 -49.08 82.76
CA ILE A 497 23.28 -47.98 83.43
C ILE A 497 22.98 -48.01 85.03
N GLU A 498 22.47 -46.94 85.78
CA GLU A 498 22.11 -46.84 87.29
C GLU A 498 21.12 -45.67 87.85
N LEU A 499 20.69 -45.51 89.18
CA LEU A 499 19.68 -44.48 89.79
C LEU A 499 19.57 -44.22 91.40
N GLY A 500 18.69 -43.30 92.01
CA GLY A 500 18.50 -42.95 93.51
C GLY A 500 17.30 -42.03 94.10
N LEU A 501 17.15 -41.71 95.46
CA LEU A 501 16.02 -40.98 96.26
C LEU A 501 16.45 -40.24 97.64
N GLU A 502 15.74 -39.64 98.70
CA GLU A 502 14.35 -39.32 99.28
C GLU A 502 14.28 -38.31 100.57
N LYS A 503 13.12 -37.92 101.27
CA LYS A 503 13.02 -37.26 102.69
C LYS A 503 11.81 -36.27 103.13
N LYS A 504 11.44 -36.00 104.47
CA LYS A 504 10.46 -34.94 105.07
C LYS A 504 10.35 -34.75 106.67
N ASN A 505 9.67 -33.70 107.29
CA ASN A 505 9.44 -33.44 108.80
C ASN A 505 8.25 -32.44 109.34
N VAL A 506 8.05 -32.25 110.70
CA VAL A 506 7.56 -31.12 111.67
C VAL A 506 6.07 -30.60 112.01
N SER A 507 5.71 -30.13 113.28
CA SER A 507 4.45 -29.35 113.78
C SER A 507 4.30 -28.89 115.33
N LYS A 508 3.24 -28.10 115.80
CA LYS A 508 2.50 -27.92 117.18
C LYS A 508 2.57 -26.65 118.18
N LEU A 509 1.47 -26.15 118.88
CA LEU A 509 1.39 -25.13 120.06
C LEU A 509 -0.01 -24.88 120.86
N GLU A 510 -0.18 -23.98 121.91
CA GLU A 510 -1.33 -23.76 122.93
C GLU A 510 -1.58 -22.32 123.65
N GLU A 511 -2.67 -22.03 124.50
CA GLU A 511 -3.06 -20.68 125.18
C GLU A 511 -4.00 -20.61 126.53
N TYR A 512 -4.55 -19.45 127.08
CA TYR A 512 -5.25 -19.20 128.45
C TYR A 512 -6.17 -17.88 128.78
N ILE A 513 -7.36 -17.87 129.53
CA ILE A 513 -8.58 -17.07 129.03
C ILE A 513 -9.90 -16.47 129.78
N VAL A 514 -10.61 -17.05 130.78
CA VAL A 514 -12.12 -16.90 130.96
C VAL A 514 -12.87 -15.53 130.91
N MET A 515 -12.51 -14.47 131.65
CA MET A 515 -13.31 -13.20 131.57
C MET A 515 -13.08 -12.45 130.26
N LEU A 516 -11.84 -12.48 129.75
CA LEU A 516 -11.55 -12.05 128.38
C LEU A 516 -12.45 -12.82 127.41
N GLN A 517 -12.63 -14.13 127.61
CA GLN A 517 -13.52 -14.99 126.82
C GLN A 517 -15.00 -14.54 126.78
N ASN A 518 -15.51 -13.69 127.68
CA ASN A 518 -16.88 -13.16 127.61
C ASN A 518 -16.98 -11.87 126.77
N GLU A 519 -16.01 -10.96 126.90
CA GLU A 519 -15.98 -9.73 126.09
C GLU A 519 -15.42 -10.01 124.68
N ILE A 520 -14.43 -10.92 124.60
CA ILE A 520 -14.04 -11.61 123.37
C ILE A 520 -15.22 -12.39 122.81
N SER A 521 -16.03 -13.17 123.54
CA SER A 521 -17.15 -13.86 122.86
C SER A 521 -18.24 -12.91 122.35
N GLY A 522 -18.42 -11.73 122.94
CA GLY A 522 -19.23 -10.66 122.33
C GLY A 522 -18.65 -10.21 120.98
N LEU A 523 -17.42 -9.68 121.00
CA LEU A 523 -16.71 -9.20 119.81
C LEU A 523 -16.39 -10.32 118.79
N GLN A 524 -16.27 -11.56 119.25
CA GLN A 524 -16.03 -12.74 118.44
C GLN A 524 -17.33 -13.26 117.86
N ILE A 525 -18.50 -13.18 118.50
CA ILE A 525 -19.78 -13.45 117.81
C ILE A 525 -20.01 -12.39 116.73
N GLU A 526 -19.68 -11.12 116.98
CA GLU A 526 -19.74 -10.07 115.95
C GLU A 526 -18.71 -10.31 114.84
N ALA A 527 -17.49 -10.75 115.16
CA ALA A 527 -16.49 -11.14 114.17
C ALA A 527 -16.82 -12.45 113.44
N GLU A 528 -17.44 -13.46 114.07
CA GLU A 528 -17.85 -14.73 113.47
C GLU A 528 -19.09 -14.53 112.57
N THR A 529 -19.94 -13.53 112.86
CA THR A 529 -21.06 -13.14 111.99
C THR A 529 -20.61 -12.26 110.83
N LEU A 530 -19.68 -11.32 111.03
CA LEU A 530 -19.04 -10.57 109.94
C LEU A 530 -18.16 -11.47 109.06
N LYS A 531 -17.39 -12.40 109.66
CA LYS A 531 -16.66 -13.46 108.96
C LYS A 531 -17.62 -14.44 108.28
N GLY A 532 -18.75 -14.77 108.90
CA GLY A 532 -19.81 -15.58 108.29
C GLY A 532 -20.40 -14.90 107.06
N ALA A 533 -20.66 -13.59 107.12
CA ALA A 533 -21.10 -12.79 105.98
C ALA A 533 -20.01 -12.66 104.89
N ALA A 534 -18.74 -12.49 105.28
CA ALA A 534 -17.61 -12.47 104.36
C ALA A 534 -17.36 -13.85 103.72
N GLU A 535 -17.54 -14.94 104.45
CA GLU A 535 -17.43 -16.32 103.96
C GLU A 535 -18.62 -16.71 103.08
N THR A 536 -19.85 -16.27 103.37
CA THR A 536 -20.98 -16.51 102.47
C THR A 536 -20.89 -15.65 101.22
N SER A 537 -20.43 -14.40 101.32
CA SER A 537 -20.11 -13.56 100.17
C SER A 537 -18.95 -14.14 99.34
N ALA A 538 -17.88 -14.63 99.97
CA ALA A 538 -16.77 -15.28 99.28
C ALA A 538 -17.20 -16.58 98.60
N LYS A 539 -17.98 -17.43 99.27
CA LYS A 539 -18.56 -18.65 98.67
C LYS A 539 -19.54 -18.32 97.55
N GLN A 540 -20.30 -17.23 97.66
CA GLN A 540 -21.14 -16.74 96.58
C GLN A 540 -20.28 -16.35 95.36
N PHE A 541 -19.27 -15.50 95.54
CA PHE A 541 -18.34 -15.14 94.47
C PHE A 541 -17.58 -16.36 93.91
N GLU A 542 -17.25 -17.36 94.72
CA GLU A 542 -16.65 -18.62 94.29
C GLU A 542 -17.63 -19.44 93.43
N THR A 543 -18.91 -19.53 93.80
CA THR A 543 -19.95 -20.17 92.96
C THR A 543 -20.25 -19.38 91.70
N GLU A 544 -20.23 -18.05 91.73
CA GLU A 544 -20.38 -17.19 90.55
C GLU A 544 -19.17 -17.33 89.61
N LEU A 545 -17.95 -17.41 90.14
CA LEU A 545 -16.72 -17.69 89.38
C LEU A 545 -16.75 -19.09 88.75
N LEU A 546 -17.21 -20.11 89.48
CA LEU A 546 -17.38 -21.47 88.94
C LEU A 546 -18.47 -21.52 87.85
N SER A 547 -19.57 -20.78 88.02
CA SER A 547 -20.62 -20.65 87.00
C SER A 547 -20.11 -19.90 85.75
N CYS A 548 -19.28 -18.87 85.93
CA CYS A 548 -18.63 -18.17 84.82
C CYS A 548 -17.59 -19.06 84.13
N ALA A 549 -16.81 -19.84 84.89
CA ALA A 549 -15.84 -20.79 84.32
C ALA A 549 -16.54 -21.87 83.48
N PHE A 550 -17.65 -22.42 83.96
CA PHE A 550 -18.47 -23.37 83.19
C PHE A 550 -19.00 -22.73 81.90
N ALA A 551 -19.57 -21.52 81.98
CA ALA A 551 -20.06 -20.80 80.79
C ALA A 551 -18.93 -20.45 79.80
N ILE A 552 -17.71 -20.19 80.27
CA ILE A 552 -16.52 -19.97 79.44
C ILE A 552 -16.09 -21.25 78.74
N ASP A 553 -16.05 -22.40 79.43
CA ASP A 553 -15.72 -23.68 78.79
C ASP A 553 -16.83 -24.15 77.83
N GLU A 554 -18.11 -23.84 78.10
CA GLU A 554 -19.23 -24.06 77.18
C GLU A 554 -19.08 -23.21 75.90
N CYS A 555 -18.87 -21.90 76.04
CA CYS A 555 -18.60 -21.00 74.90
C CYS A 555 -17.36 -21.42 74.10
N LYS A 556 -16.31 -21.91 74.77
CA LYS A 556 -15.08 -22.40 74.14
C LYS A 556 -15.30 -23.71 73.39
N ASN A 557 -16.12 -24.61 73.92
CA ASN A 557 -16.54 -25.83 73.23
C ASN A 557 -17.37 -25.50 71.99
N ASP A 558 -18.30 -24.56 72.07
CA ASP A 558 -19.07 -24.09 70.92
C ASP A 558 -18.23 -23.37 69.85
N LEU A 559 -17.20 -22.60 70.25
CA LEU A 559 -16.23 -22.01 69.33
C LEU A 559 -15.38 -23.07 68.62
N GLU A 560 -14.94 -24.13 69.31
CA GLU A 560 -14.21 -25.23 68.69
C GLU A 560 -15.13 -26.07 67.77
N ASN A 561 -16.38 -26.35 68.17
CA ASN A 561 -17.40 -26.97 67.31
C ASN A 561 -17.68 -26.14 66.04
N ALA A 562 -17.76 -24.81 66.15
CA ALA A 562 -17.92 -23.92 65.01
C ALA A 562 -16.67 -23.94 64.11
N ARG A 563 -15.47 -23.92 64.70
CA ARG A 563 -14.19 -24.03 64.00
C ARG A 563 -14.03 -25.36 63.25
N GLU A 564 -14.47 -26.47 63.82
CA GLU A 564 -14.51 -27.77 63.13
C GLU A 564 -15.49 -27.76 61.95
N ARG A 565 -16.68 -27.19 62.10
CA ARG A 565 -17.66 -27.05 61.01
C ARG A 565 -17.11 -26.20 59.86
N PHE A 566 -16.54 -25.03 60.15
CA PHE A 566 -15.90 -24.20 59.13
C PHE A 566 -14.68 -24.89 58.51
N GLY A 567 -13.95 -25.73 59.27
CA GLY A 567 -12.90 -26.59 58.73
C GLY A 567 -13.41 -27.63 57.74
N GLN A 568 -14.53 -28.30 58.06
CA GLN A 568 -15.17 -29.28 57.18
C GLN A 568 -15.75 -28.62 55.92
N GLU A 569 -16.42 -27.47 56.06
CA GLU A 569 -16.96 -26.69 54.95
C GLU A 569 -15.84 -26.17 54.03
N LYS A 570 -14.76 -25.63 54.62
CA LYS A 570 -13.54 -25.24 53.89
C LYS A 570 -12.95 -26.40 53.09
N CYS A 571 -12.76 -27.58 53.71
CA CYS A 571 -12.28 -28.77 53.02
C CYS A 571 -13.22 -29.23 51.89
N SER A 572 -14.54 -29.07 52.04
CA SER A 572 -15.50 -29.38 50.99
C SER A 572 -15.42 -28.39 49.82
N LEU A 573 -15.26 -27.10 50.10
CA LEU A 573 -15.07 -26.08 49.07
C LEU A 573 -13.72 -26.23 48.35
N GLU A 574 -12.64 -26.55 49.07
CA GLU A 574 -11.32 -26.83 48.47
C GLU A 574 -11.35 -28.08 47.57
N ALA A 575 -12.14 -29.11 47.92
CA ALA A 575 -12.40 -30.26 47.04
C ALA A 575 -13.20 -29.86 45.79
N GLN A 576 -14.28 -29.09 45.93
CA GLN A 576 -15.08 -28.60 44.80
C GLN A 576 -14.26 -27.71 43.84
N ILE A 577 -13.35 -26.89 44.38
CA ILE A 577 -12.42 -26.07 43.59
C ILE A 577 -11.46 -26.99 42.80
N LEU A 578 -10.93 -28.05 43.41
CA LEU A 578 -10.09 -29.04 42.72
C LEU A 578 -10.84 -29.78 41.59
N ASP A 579 -12.09 -30.19 41.82
CA ASP A 579 -12.91 -30.82 40.78
C ASP A 579 -13.20 -29.85 39.62
N LEU A 580 -13.52 -28.58 39.92
CA LEU A 580 -13.70 -27.54 38.91
C LEU A 580 -12.39 -27.20 38.17
N GLU A 581 -11.24 -27.25 38.84
CA GLU A 581 -9.93 -27.16 38.17
C GLU A 581 -9.68 -28.31 37.20
N VAL A 582 -10.06 -29.54 37.56
CA VAL A 582 -9.94 -30.71 36.66
C VAL A 582 -10.86 -30.57 35.45
N VAL A 583 -12.12 -30.13 35.65
CA VAL A 583 -13.05 -29.84 34.56
C VAL A 583 -12.52 -28.72 33.65
N ASN A 584 -11.99 -27.63 34.22
CA ASN A 584 -11.39 -26.54 33.43
C ASN A 584 -10.14 -26.98 32.65
N LYS A 585 -9.30 -27.87 33.21
CA LYS A 585 -8.16 -28.47 32.49
C LYS A 585 -8.63 -29.36 31.34
N GLY A 586 -9.71 -30.13 31.53
CA GLY A 586 -10.34 -30.92 30.47
C GLY A 586 -10.92 -30.05 29.35
N LEU A 587 -11.75 -29.06 29.69
CA LEU A 587 -12.33 -28.11 28.72
C LEU A 587 -11.26 -27.33 27.96
N LYS A 588 -10.15 -26.95 28.61
CA LYS A 588 -9.02 -26.31 27.94
C LYS A 588 -8.39 -27.24 26.89
N ALA A 589 -8.17 -28.51 27.23
CA ALA A 589 -7.62 -29.49 26.28
C ALA A 589 -8.59 -29.79 25.12
N GLU A 590 -9.90 -29.80 25.37
CA GLU A 590 -10.94 -29.91 24.33
C GLU A 590 -10.88 -28.72 23.35
N VAL A 591 -10.76 -27.49 23.86
CA VAL A 591 -10.60 -26.26 23.06
C VAL A 591 -9.29 -26.28 22.27
N GLU A 592 -8.19 -26.72 22.88
CA GLU A 592 -6.85 -26.80 22.26
C GLU A 592 -6.83 -27.84 21.12
N ASN A 593 -7.49 -28.99 21.31
CA ASN A 593 -7.74 -29.99 20.26
C ASN A 593 -8.61 -29.42 19.11
N MET A 594 -9.69 -28.71 19.44
CA MET A 594 -10.56 -28.06 18.44
C MET A 594 -9.82 -26.96 17.66
N LEU A 595 -8.93 -26.19 18.29
CA LEU A 595 -8.05 -25.23 17.61
C LEU A 595 -7.06 -25.94 16.67
N GLN A 596 -6.41 -27.02 17.13
CA GLN A 596 -5.51 -27.82 16.29
C GLN A 596 -6.24 -28.47 15.09
N LYS A 597 -7.49 -28.89 15.29
CA LYS A 597 -8.37 -29.41 14.23
C LYS A 597 -8.77 -28.33 13.24
N ASN A 598 -9.08 -27.11 13.70
CA ASN A 598 -9.36 -25.97 12.82
C ASN A 598 -8.12 -25.62 11.98
N LEU A 599 -6.93 -25.54 12.57
CA LEU A 599 -5.67 -25.34 11.84
C LEU A 599 -5.45 -26.44 10.77
N SER A 600 -5.76 -27.70 11.08
CA SER A 600 -5.68 -28.79 10.10
C SER A 600 -6.75 -28.71 9.00
N LEU A 601 -7.88 -28.04 9.22
CA LEU A 601 -8.89 -27.77 8.20
C LEU A 601 -8.48 -26.57 7.33
N GLU A 602 -7.91 -25.54 7.92
CA GLU A 602 -7.45 -24.32 7.25
C GLU A 602 -6.28 -24.59 6.28
N VAL A 603 -5.34 -25.44 6.69
CA VAL A 603 -4.31 -25.98 5.78
C VAL A 603 -4.94 -26.75 4.61
N ARG A 604 -5.98 -27.57 4.85
CA ARG A 604 -6.67 -28.32 3.80
C ARG A 604 -7.50 -27.43 2.87
N PHE A 605 -8.09 -26.35 3.38
CA PHE A 605 -8.73 -25.33 2.54
C PHE A 605 -7.68 -24.67 1.63
N SER A 606 -6.54 -24.27 2.20
CA SER A 606 -5.40 -23.71 1.44
C SER A 606 -4.89 -24.66 0.34
N GLU A 607 -4.78 -25.97 0.63
CA GLU A 607 -4.41 -27.00 -0.36
C GLU A 607 -5.46 -27.16 -1.47
N ILE A 608 -6.75 -27.06 -1.14
CA ILE A 608 -7.86 -27.12 -2.09
C ILE A 608 -7.89 -25.87 -2.97
N GLU A 609 -7.73 -24.69 -2.40
CA GLU A 609 -7.68 -23.40 -3.11
C GLU A 609 -6.51 -23.40 -4.10
N LEU A 610 -5.29 -23.71 -3.66
CA LEU A 610 -4.11 -23.82 -4.52
C LEU A 610 -4.28 -24.85 -5.66
N ASN A 611 -5.04 -25.93 -5.44
CA ASN A 611 -5.34 -26.94 -6.46
C ASN A 611 -6.46 -26.49 -7.42
N MET A 612 -7.39 -25.64 -6.98
CA MET A 612 -8.41 -25.04 -7.84
C MET A 612 -7.81 -23.92 -8.68
N GLU A 613 -6.97 -23.06 -8.09
CA GLU A 613 -6.19 -22.02 -8.78
C GLU A 613 -5.32 -22.63 -9.89
N LYS A 614 -4.55 -23.69 -9.59
CA LYS A 614 -3.77 -24.45 -10.59
C LYS A 614 -4.61 -25.13 -11.69
N LYS A 615 -5.93 -25.26 -11.53
CA LYS A 615 -6.85 -25.70 -12.61
C LYS A 615 -7.39 -24.52 -13.39
N VAL A 616 -7.66 -23.39 -12.73
CA VAL A 616 -8.06 -22.13 -13.37
C VAL A 616 -6.95 -21.68 -14.32
N SER A 617 -5.70 -21.58 -13.87
CA SER A 617 -4.58 -21.18 -14.75
C SER A 617 -4.41 -22.09 -15.97
N LYS A 618 -4.62 -23.40 -15.83
CA LYS A 618 -4.58 -24.34 -16.97
C LYS A 618 -5.76 -24.20 -17.94
N LEU A 619 -6.92 -23.78 -17.44
CA LEU A 619 -8.07 -23.45 -18.28
C LEU A 619 -7.86 -22.10 -18.97
N GLU A 620 -7.20 -21.14 -18.32
CA GLU A 620 -6.81 -19.85 -18.89
C GLU A 620 -5.75 -20.05 -20.00
N GLU A 621 -4.71 -20.85 -19.78
CA GLU A 621 -3.74 -21.29 -20.80
C GLU A 621 -4.43 -21.92 -22.02
N LEU A 622 -5.39 -22.84 -21.79
CA LEU A 622 -6.18 -23.47 -22.86
C LEU A 622 -7.09 -22.47 -23.58
N ILE A 623 -7.66 -21.49 -22.88
CA ILE A 623 -8.48 -20.43 -23.48
C ILE A 623 -7.63 -19.51 -24.36
N VAL A 624 -6.43 -19.14 -23.93
CA VAL A 624 -5.49 -18.33 -24.75
C VAL A 624 -5.09 -19.09 -26.01
N MET A 625 -4.66 -20.36 -25.90
CA MET A 625 -4.29 -21.15 -27.09
C MET A 625 -5.46 -21.31 -28.08
N LEU A 626 -6.69 -21.49 -27.60
CA LEU A 626 -7.89 -21.55 -28.46
C LEU A 626 -8.25 -20.18 -29.05
N GLN A 627 -8.01 -19.08 -28.35
CA GLN A 627 -8.17 -17.72 -28.88
C GLN A 627 -7.14 -17.42 -29.98
N ASP A 628 -5.90 -17.83 -29.79
CA ASP A 628 -4.83 -17.70 -30.78
C ASP A 628 -5.13 -18.54 -32.03
N GLU A 629 -5.57 -19.81 -31.87
CA GLU A 629 -5.99 -20.67 -32.98
C GLU A 629 -7.19 -20.08 -33.75
N ILE A 630 -8.21 -19.57 -33.04
CA ILE A 630 -9.33 -18.85 -33.65
C ILE A 630 -8.86 -17.58 -34.37
N SER A 631 -7.86 -16.87 -33.85
CA SER A 631 -7.29 -15.69 -34.51
C SER A 631 -6.53 -16.06 -35.78
N GLY A 632 -5.77 -17.17 -35.76
CA GLY A 632 -5.05 -17.71 -36.91
C GLY A 632 -6.00 -18.11 -38.03
N LEU A 633 -7.01 -18.92 -37.71
CA LEU A 633 -8.06 -19.35 -38.66
C LEU A 633 -8.87 -18.17 -39.21
N LYS A 634 -9.13 -17.14 -38.40
CA LYS A 634 -9.78 -15.90 -38.85
C LYS A 634 -8.90 -15.14 -39.85
N ASN A 635 -7.62 -14.97 -39.54
CA ASN A 635 -6.66 -14.28 -40.41
C ASN A 635 -6.47 -15.07 -41.73
N GLU A 636 -6.36 -16.39 -41.66
CA GLU A 636 -6.32 -17.26 -42.84
C GLU A 636 -7.58 -17.08 -43.71
N ALA A 637 -8.77 -17.17 -43.12
CA ALA A 637 -10.03 -16.94 -43.83
C ALA A 637 -10.12 -15.54 -44.48
N GLU A 638 -9.56 -14.51 -43.83
CA GLU A 638 -9.51 -13.15 -44.37
C GLU A 638 -8.50 -13.01 -45.53
N THR A 639 -7.34 -13.67 -45.46
CA THR A 639 -6.40 -13.74 -46.59
C THR A 639 -6.96 -14.54 -47.77
N LEU A 640 -7.62 -15.68 -47.52
CA LEU A 640 -8.29 -16.48 -48.54
C LEU A 640 -9.44 -15.72 -49.20
N LYS A 641 -10.20 -14.93 -48.43
CA LYS A 641 -11.19 -13.98 -48.97
C LYS A 641 -10.54 -12.92 -49.86
N GLY A 642 -9.40 -12.37 -49.44
CA GLY A 642 -8.60 -11.43 -50.26
C GLY A 642 -8.11 -12.05 -51.57
N ALA A 643 -7.64 -13.31 -51.53
CA ALA A 643 -7.25 -14.08 -52.71
C ALA A 643 -8.43 -14.38 -53.64
N ALA A 644 -9.60 -14.71 -53.10
CA ALA A 644 -10.84 -14.89 -53.87
C ALA A 644 -11.31 -13.58 -54.51
N GLU A 645 -11.27 -12.46 -53.79
CA GLU A 645 -11.64 -11.15 -54.34
C GLU A 645 -10.66 -10.65 -55.42
N THR A 646 -9.35 -10.90 -55.28
CA THR A 646 -8.35 -10.49 -56.27
C THR A 646 -8.41 -11.36 -57.53
N SER A 647 -8.54 -12.67 -57.39
CA SER A 647 -8.76 -13.56 -58.54
C SER A 647 -10.10 -13.30 -59.26
N ALA A 648 -11.18 -12.99 -58.53
CA ALA A 648 -12.43 -12.55 -59.14
C ALA A 648 -12.27 -11.25 -59.96
N LYS A 649 -11.57 -10.25 -59.42
CA LYS A 649 -11.25 -8.99 -60.14
C LYS A 649 -10.34 -9.23 -61.36
N GLN A 650 -9.42 -10.20 -61.28
CA GLN A 650 -8.61 -10.63 -62.43
C GLN A 650 -9.49 -11.26 -63.52
N PHE A 651 -10.37 -12.22 -63.18
CA PHE A 651 -11.26 -12.83 -64.17
C PHE A 651 -12.23 -11.81 -64.80
N GLU A 652 -12.71 -10.82 -64.05
CA GLU A 652 -13.53 -9.73 -64.58
C GLU A 652 -12.76 -8.83 -65.57
N ALA A 653 -11.48 -8.55 -65.29
CA ALA A 653 -10.59 -7.83 -66.19
C ALA A 653 -10.24 -8.65 -67.44
N GLU A 654 -9.98 -9.95 -67.30
CA GLU A 654 -9.74 -10.87 -68.41
C GLU A 654 -10.99 -10.99 -69.31
N LEU A 655 -12.19 -11.18 -68.73
CA LEU A 655 -13.46 -11.18 -69.46
C LEU A 655 -13.70 -9.85 -70.21
N SER A 656 -13.32 -8.72 -69.61
CA SER A 656 -13.39 -7.41 -70.28
C SER A 656 -12.40 -7.30 -71.46
N SER A 657 -11.19 -7.87 -71.32
CA SER A 657 -10.19 -7.96 -72.39
C SER A 657 -10.65 -8.89 -73.53
N TYR A 658 -11.26 -10.04 -73.20
CA TYR A 658 -11.87 -10.93 -74.17
C TYR A 658 -13.05 -10.27 -74.89
N ALA A 659 -13.91 -9.52 -74.17
CA ALA A 659 -14.99 -8.75 -74.79
C ALA A 659 -14.47 -7.68 -75.77
N PHE A 660 -13.41 -6.96 -75.41
CA PHE A 660 -12.77 -5.96 -76.27
C PHE A 660 -12.13 -6.59 -77.51
N THR A 661 -11.40 -7.69 -77.36
CA THR A 661 -10.77 -8.39 -78.50
C THR A 661 -11.78 -9.07 -79.41
N ILE A 662 -12.88 -9.63 -78.86
CA ILE A 662 -14.02 -10.14 -79.66
C ILE A 662 -14.65 -9.01 -80.49
N GLU A 663 -14.84 -7.82 -79.92
CA GLU A 663 -15.36 -6.67 -80.65
C GLU A 663 -14.36 -6.18 -81.72
N GLY A 664 -13.05 -6.22 -81.45
CA GLY A 664 -11.99 -5.99 -82.43
C GLY A 664 -12.09 -6.94 -83.63
N CYS A 665 -12.03 -8.26 -83.39
CA CYS A 665 -12.18 -9.30 -84.40
C CYS A 665 -13.49 -9.19 -85.19
N LYS A 666 -14.59 -8.79 -84.53
CA LYS A 666 -15.90 -8.54 -85.17
C LYS A 666 -15.87 -7.35 -86.13
N ASN A 667 -15.13 -6.28 -85.80
CA ASN A 667 -14.93 -5.14 -86.69
C ASN A 667 -13.96 -5.45 -87.84
N GLU A 668 -12.90 -6.22 -87.59
CA GLU A 668 -12.00 -6.73 -88.64
C GLU A 668 -12.74 -7.64 -89.62
N LEU A 669 -13.55 -8.59 -89.13
CA LEU A 669 -14.39 -9.47 -89.96
C LEU A 669 -15.38 -8.66 -90.82
N LYS A 670 -15.94 -7.57 -90.28
CA LYS A 670 -16.80 -6.64 -91.02
C LYS A 670 -16.02 -5.93 -92.12
N SER A 671 -14.83 -5.40 -91.82
CA SER A 671 -13.95 -4.75 -92.81
C SER A 671 -13.52 -5.71 -93.92
N ALA A 672 -13.09 -6.93 -93.57
CA ALA A 672 -12.70 -7.98 -94.52
C ALA A 672 -13.88 -8.45 -95.39
N ARG A 673 -15.10 -8.46 -94.85
CA ARG A 673 -16.32 -8.71 -95.62
C ARG A 673 -16.62 -7.57 -96.59
N GLU A 674 -16.39 -6.32 -96.20
CA GLU A 674 -16.59 -5.13 -97.04
C GLU A 674 -15.54 -5.07 -98.17
N THR A 675 -14.25 -5.33 -97.90
CA THR A 675 -13.22 -5.44 -98.94
C THR A 675 -13.47 -6.63 -99.88
N PHE A 676 -13.82 -7.81 -99.36
CA PHE A 676 -14.17 -8.96 -100.21
C PHE A 676 -15.41 -8.68 -101.10
N CYS A 677 -16.37 -7.88 -100.64
CA CYS A 677 -17.46 -7.40 -101.50
C CYS A 677 -16.98 -6.43 -102.60
N GLN A 678 -16.01 -5.56 -102.32
CA GLN A 678 -15.39 -4.68 -103.31
C GLN A 678 -14.55 -5.48 -104.33
N GLU A 679 -13.72 -6.42 -103.89
CA GLU A 679 -12.97 -7.34 -104.76
C GLU A 679 -13.91 -8.17 -105.62
N LYS A 680 -14.98 -8.73 -105.05
CA LYS A 680 -16.00 -9.49 -105.79
C LYS A 680 -16.72 -8.64 -106.85
N THR A 681 -16.91 -7.34 -106.64
CA THR A 681 -17.47 -6.45 -107.67
C THR A 681 -16.42 -6.06 -108.72
N SER A 682 -15.16 -5.86 -108.32
CA SER A 682 -14.03 -5.61 -109.22
C SER A 682 -13.75 -6.81 -110.15
N LEU A 683 -13.61 -8.01 -109.61
CA LEU A 683 -13.47 -9.25 -110.38
C LEU A 683 -14.66 -9.50 -111.30
N LYS A 684 -15.88 -9.15 -110.87
CA LYS A 684 -17.07 -9.25 -111.74
C LYS A 684 -17.03 -8.25 -112.89
N ALA A 685 -16.46 -7.05 -112.70
CA ALA A 685 -16.21 -6.10 -113.80
C ALA A 685 -15.12 -6.63 -114.74
N GLN A 686 -13.98 -7.10 -114.20
CA GLN A 686 -12.89 -7.70 -115.00
C GLN A 686 -13.37 -8.92 -115.82
N ILE A 687 -14.30 -9.72 -115.31
CA ILE A 687 -14.92 -10.81 -116.07
C ILE A 687 -15.74 -10.29 -117.26
N VAL A 688 -16.45 -9.16 -117.12
CA VAL A 688 -17.18 -8.51 -118.23
C VAL A 688 -16.21 -7.90 -119.24
N ASP A 689 -15.14 -7.25 -118.78
CA ASP A 689 -14.09 -6.72 -119.67
C ASP A 689 -13.39 -7.85 -120.44
N LEU A 690 -13.05 -8.96 -119.76
CA LEU A 690 -12.48 -10.15 -120.38
C LEU A 690 -13.46 -10.86 -121.33
N GLN A 691 -14.77 -10.82 -121.06
CA GLN A 691 -15.78 -11.29 -122.01
C GLN A 691 -15.77 -10.44 -123.29
N GLY A 692 -15.74 -9.11 -123.18
CA GLY A 692 -15.61 -8.21 -124.33
C GLY A 692 -14.29 -8.39 -125.09
N VAL A 693 -13.17 -8.60 -124.39
CA VAL A 693 -11.88 -8.94 -125.01
C VAL A 693 -11.94 -10.30 -125.71
N ASN A 694 -12.64 -11.29 -125.15
CA ASN A 694 -12.78 -12.62 -125.76
C ASN A 694 -13.70 -12.60 -126.99
N GLU A 695 -14.74 -11.76 -127.01
CA GLU A 695 -15.53 -11.48 -128.22
C GLU A 695 -14.69 -10.79 -129.30
N GLY A 696 -13.86 -9.81 -128.93
CA GLY A 696 -12.89 -9.16 -129.82
C GLY A 696 -11.84 -10.13 -130.39
N LEU A 697 -11.28 -10.99 -129.53
CA LEU A 697 -10.35 -12.05 -129.92
C LEU A 697 -11.02 -13.09 -130.80
N LYS A 698 -12.29 -13.45 -130.56
CA LYS A 698 -13.05 -14.35 -131.44
C LYS A 698 -13.19 -13.77 -132.85
N ALA A 699 -13.57 -12.50 -132.97
CA ALA A 699 -13.61 -11.80 -134.26
C ALA A 699 -12.21 -11.70 -134.92
N GLN A 700 -11.14 -11.59 -134.11
CA GLN A 700 -9.77 -11.63 -134.59
C GLN A 700 -9.32 -13.04 -135.03
N VAL A 701 -9.79 -14.11 -134.38
CA VAL A 701 -9.55 -15.50 -134.76
C VAL A 701 -10.25 -15.84 -136.08
N GLU A 702 -11.51 -15.43 -136.27
CA GLU A 702 -12.21 -15.57 -137.55
C GLU A 702 -11.44 -14.87 -138.70
N LYS A 703 -10.87 -13.69 -138.41
CA LYS A 703 -10.00 -12.93 -139.33
C LYS A 703 -8.60 -13.55 -139.52
N MET A 704 -8.10 -14.31 -138.55
CA MET A 704 -6.82 -15.05 -138.65
C MET A 704 -6.98 -16.40 -139.34
N GLN A 705 -8.14 -17.06 -139.24
CA GLN A 705 -8.45 -18.26 -140.02
C GLN A 705 -8.48 -17.96 -141.52
N GLN A 706 -9.03 -16.80 -141.93
CA GLN A 706 -8.91 -16.28 -143.30
C GLN A 706 -7.45 -16.03 -143.74
N LYS A 707 -6.52 -15.87 -142.79
CA LYS A 707 -5.08 -15.64 -143.03
C LYS A 707 -4.24 -16.91 -143.02
N ASN A 708 -4.62 -17.94 -142.25
CA ASN A 708 -3.87 -19.22 -142.20
C ASN A 708 -3.89 -19.95 -143.54
N VAL A 709 -5.01 -19.89 -144.27
CA VAL A 709 -5.13 -20.40 -145.66
C VAL A 709 -4.09 -19.77 -146.61
N LEU A 710 -3.54 -18.61 -146.27
CA LEU A 710 -2.49 -17.92 -147.02
C LEU A 710 -1.06 -18.22 -146.51
N LEU A 711 -0.91 -18.82 -145.31
CA LEU A 711 0.39 -19.03 -144.65
C LEU A 711 0.88 -20.49 -144.65
N GLU A 712 0.00 -21.48 -144.83
CA GLU A 712 0.43 -22.87 -145.07
C GLU A 712 1.37 -22.99 -146.29
N VAL A 713 1.22 -22.08 -147.27
CA VAL A 713 2.08 -21.96 -148.47
C VAL A 713 3.53 -21.54 -148.13
N ARG A 714 3.80 -21.02 -146.93
CA ARG A 714 5.09 -20.37 -146.58
C ARG A 714 5.92 -21.10 -145.52
N ILE A 715 5.40 -22.16 -144.90
CA ILE A 715 6.09 -22.84 -143.78
C ILE A 715 7.19 -23.81 -144.25
N SER A 716 7.12 -24.31 -145.49
CA SER A 716 8.05 -25.32 -146.06
C SER A 716 9.49 -24.85 -146.34
N GLU A 717 9.92 -23.70 -145.82
CA GLU A 717 11.21 -23.07 -146.18
C GLU A 717 12.21 -22.89 -145.01
N LEU A 718 11.83 -23.14 -143.75
CA LEU A 718 12.58 -22.63 -142.57
C LEU A 718 13.00 -23.66 -141.50
N GLU A 719 13.00 -24.96 -141.77
CA GLU A 719 13.33 -26.02 -140.79
C GLU A 719 14.85 -26.20 -140.47
N ASN A 720 15.73 -25.29 -140.95
CA ASN A 720 17.10 -25.69 -141.33
C ASN A 720 18.28 -25.08 -140.53
N VAL A 721 18.06 -24.42 -139.38
CA VAL A 721 19.11 -23.55 -138.75
C VAL A 721 19.35 -23.77 -137.24
N VAL A 722 18.72 -24.76 -136.58
CA VAL A 722 18.80 -24.93 -135.11
C VAL A 722 19.88 -25.95 -134.69
N GLN A 723 21.11 -25.81 -135.19
CA GLN A 723 22.29 -26.57 -134.75
C GLN A 723 23.47 -25.65 -134.43
N GLU A 724 23.61 -25.24 -133.15
CA GLU A 724 24.79 -24.71 -132.41
C GLU A 724 24.25 -24.28 -131.01
N LEU A 725 24.89 -24.40 -129.84
CA LEU A 725 26.16 -25.01 -129.37
C LEU A 725 26.07 -25.28 -127.83
N ASN A 726 26.90 -26.18 -127.26
CA ASN A 726 26.96 -26.53 -125.81
C ASN A 726 28.37 -27.07 -125.41
N ALA A 727 28.93 -26.73 -124.21
CA ALA A 727 29.84 -27.57 -123.36
C ALA A 727 30.66 -26.81 -122.24
N SER A 728 31.07 -27.52 -121.16
CA SER A 728 32.08 -27.20 -120.08
C SER A 728 31.75 -26.07 -119.07
N THR A 729 32.15 -26.00 -117.78
CA THR A 729 32.58 -26.95 -116.67
C THR A 729 33.93 -27.71 -116.75
N THR A 730 34.70 -28.04 -115.69
CA THR A 730 34.54 -28.11 -114.18
C THR A 730 35.82 -27.65 -113.39
N GLY A 731 35.87 -27.73 -112.03
CA GLY A 731 37.10 -27.59 -111.20
C GLY A 731 36.91 -27.76 -109.66
N SER A 732 37.90 -28.29 -108.90
CA SER A 732 37.78 -28.52 -107.44
C SER A 732 39.11 -28.73 -106.66
N ALA A 733 39.66 -27.70 -106.00
CA ALA A 733 40.89 -27.81 -105.18
C ALA A 733 40.83 -27.16 -103.78
N ASP A 734 39.99 -26.14 -103.55
CA ASP A 734 40.12 -25.18 -102.43
C ASP A 734 39.70 -25.66 -101.04
N ARG A 735 39.53 -26.98 -100.81
CA ARG A 735 38.88 -27.47 -99.57
C ARG A 735 39.84 -27.66 -98.39
N ILE A 736 41.06 -28.15 -98.62
CA ILE A 736 41.96 -28.62 -97.55
C ILE A 736 42.65 -27.46 -96.80
N LEU A 737 42.86 -26.32 -97.46
CA LEU A 737 43.61 -25.18 -96.91
C LEU A 737 42.88 -24.39 -95.79
N ARG A 738 41.61 -24.70 -95.49
CA ARG A 738 40.75 -23.91 -94.57
C ARG A 738 40.62 -24.46 -93.15
N GLU A 739 40.94 -25.73 -92.93
CA GLU A 739 40.74 -26.37 -91.62
C GLU A 739 41.92 -26.12 -90.65
N MET A 740 43.13 -25.91 -91.18
CA MET A 740 44.34 -25.72 -90.36
C MET A 740 44.38 -24.36 -89.64
N THR A 741 43.84 -23.30 -90.26
CA THR A 741 43.79 -21.94 -89.69
C THR A 741 42.77 -21.76 -88.56
N ALA A 742 41.89 -22.75 -88.31
CA ALA A 742 40.83 -22.63 -87.31
C ALA A 742 41.32 -22.89 -85.87
N PHE A 743 42.34 -23.74 -85.68
CA PHE A 743 42.75 -24.19 -84.35
C PHE A 743 43.65 -23.18 -83.61
N GLU A 744 44.48 -22.42 -84.31
CA GLU A 744 45.36 -21.40 -83.69
C GLU A 744 44.58 -20.19 -83.14
N ALA A 745 43.37 -19.93 -83.64
CA ALA A 745 42.51 -18.87 -83.13
C ALA A 745 41.95 -19.17 -81.72
N ALA A 746 41.67 -20.45 -81.42
CA ALA A 746 41.02 -20.87 -80.18
C ALA A 746 41.94 -20.80 -78.95
N THR A 747 43.24 -21.08 -79.12
CA THR A 747 44.24 -20.98 -78.05
C THR A 747 44.52 -19.54 -77.64
N ALA A 748 44.50 -18.60 -78.60
CA ALA A 748 44.64 -17.16 -78.31
C ALA A 748 43.50 -16.62 -77.42
N THR A 749 42.25 -17.04 -77.67
CA THR A 749 41.09 -16.60 -76.87
C THR A 749 41.12 -17.07 -75.42
N LEU A 750 41.64 -18.27 -75.14
CA LEU A 750 41.78 -18.77 -73.76
C LEU A 750 42.80 -17.97 -72.94
N SER A 751 43.90 -17.53 -73.57
CA SER A 751 44.93 -16.73 -72.90
C SER A 751 44.39 -15.39 -72.38
N HIS A 752 43.56 -14.68 -73.16
CA HIS A 752 42.94 -13.42 -72.72
C HIS A 752 41.97 -13.60 -71.54
N SER A 753 41.25 -14.73 -71.48
CA SER A 753 40.31 -15.00 -70.38
C SER A 753 41.01 -15.10 -69.01
N ASN A 754 42.20 -15.71 -68.96
CA ASN A 754 42.93 -15.87 -67.71
C ASN A 754 43.43 -14.53 -67.15
N VAL A 755 43.97 -13.65 -68.01
CA VAL A 755 44.44 -12.31 -67.59
C VAL A 755 43.30 -11.45 -67.05
N ALA A 756 42.09 -11.57 -67.61
CA ALA A 756 40.90 -10.90 -67.09
C ALA A 756 40.51 -11.40 -65.68
N LEU A 757 40.57 -12.71 -65.45
CA LEU A 757 40.28 -13.34 -64.15
C LEU A 757 41.32 -12.97 -63.08
N GLU A 758 42.61 -12.92 -63.43
CA GLU A 758 43.67 -12.43 -62.54
C GLU A 758 43.44 -10.96 -62.15
N SER A 759 43.11 -10.10 -63.11
CA SER A 759 42.78 -8.69 -62.85
C SER A 759 41.57 -8.56 -61.92
N MET A 760 40.50 -9.32 -62.14
CA MET A 760 39.33 -9.36 -61.26
C MET A 760 39.69 -9.83 -59.83
N THR A 761 40.55 -10.83 -59.72
CA THR A 761 41.03 -11.37 -58.44
C THR A 761 41.82 -10.31 -57.64
N THR A 762 42.67 -9.51 -58.29
CA THR A 762 43.37 -8.41 -57.60
C THR A 762 42.42 -7.31 -57.12
N MET A 763 41.37 -7.01 -57.87
CA MET A 763 40.35 -6.00 -57.50
C MET A 763 39.54 -6.45 -56.28
N LEU A 764 39.11 -7.72 -56.24
CA LEU A 764 38.32 -8.27 -55.13
C LEU A 764 39.12 -8.25 -53.81
N ASN A 765 40.41 -8.61 -53.87
CA ASN A 765 41.32 -8.55 -52.72
C ASN A 765 41.55 -7.11 -52.20
N TYR A 766 41.52 -6.11 -53.09
CA TYR A 766 41.60 -4.70 -52.69
C TYR A 766 40.33 -4.23 -51.99
N GLN A 767 39.15 -4.65 -52.47
CA GLN A 767 37.86 -4.35 -51.84
C GLN A 767 37.73 -5.00 -50.46
N MET A 768 38.13 -6.27 -50.31
CA MET A 768 38.18 -6.94 -48.99
C MET A 768 39.00 -6.14 -47.97
N ARG A 769 40.21 -5.71 -48.34
CA ARG A 769 41.08 -4.93 -47.43
C ARG A 769 40.47 -3.58 -47.01
N GLN A 770 39.71 -2.92 -47.89
CA GLN A 770 39.00 -1.69 -47.50
C GLN A 770 37.85 -1.98 -46.52
N LEU A 771 37.08 -3.04 -46.76
CA LEU A 771 35.99 -3.45 -45.85
C LEU A 771 36.54 -3.91 -44.48
N GLU A 772 37.66 -4.61 -44.45
CA GLU A 772 38.34 -4.99 -43.20
C GLU A 772 38.83 -3.77 -42.41
N ALA A 773 39.41 -2.77 -43.08
CA ALA A 773 39.85 -1.51 -42.46
C ALA A 773 38.68 -0.65 -41.95
N ALA A 774 37.59 -0.57 -42.71
CA ALA A 774 36.36 0.10 -42.28
C ALA A 774 35.77 -0.60 -41.03
N ARG A 775 35.67 -1.93 -41.05
CA ARG A 775 35.17 -2.71 -39.92
C ARG A 775 36.03 -2.57 -38.66
N THR A 776 37.36 -2.49 -38.77
CA THR A 776 38.21 -2.28 -37.58
C THR A 776 38.05 -0.88 -37.00
N THR A 777 38.00 0.18 -37.83
CA THR A 777 37.75 1.55 -37.34
C THR A 777 36.37 1.70 -36.69
N GLU A 778 35.32 1.10 -37.27
CA GLU A 778 33.96 1.09 -36.71
C GLU A 778 33.87 0.29 -35.38
N CYS A 779 34.74 -0.72 -35.21
CA CYS A 779 34.87 -1.47 -33.96
C CYS A 779 35.58 -0.64 -32.88
N ASP A 780 36.67 0.05 -33.23
CA ASP A 780 37.39 0.95 -32.32
C ASP A 780 36.53 2.13 -31.84
N GLU A 781 35.65 2.66 -32.70
CA GLU A 781 34.67 3.69 -32.33
C GLU A 781 33.60 3.16 -31.37
N ARG A 782 33.04 1.97 -31.62
CA ARG A 782 32.15 1.30 -30.65
C ARG A 782 32.84 1.03 -29.31
N ASN A 783 34.09 0.57 -29.33
CA ASN A 783 34.86 0.30 -28.11
C ASN A 783 35.09 1.57 -27.29
N LYS A 784 35.32 2.73 -27.93
CA LYS A 784 35.39 4.03 -27.23
C LYS A 784 34.04 4.38 -26.60
N LEU A 785 32.94 4.32 -27.34
CA LEU A 785 31.58 4.59 -26.83
C LEU A 785 31.22 3.67 -25.64
N VAL A 786 31.56 2.38 -25.70
CA VAL A 786 31.41 1.45 -24.58
C VAL A 786 32.26 1.86 -23.37
N SER A 787 33.51 2.30 -23.59
CA SER A 787 34.39 2.77 -22.52
C SER A 787 33.92 4.07 -21.85
N GLU A 788 33.20 4.94 -22.58
CA GLU A 788 32.60 6.18 -22.06
C GLU A 788 31.25 5.94 -21.36
N LEU A 789 30.47 4.96 -21.82
CA LEU A 789 29.20 4.59 -21.19
C LEU A 789 29.39 3.79 -19.88
N ASN A 790 30.41 2.93 -19.80
CA ASN A 790 30.68 2.11 -18.62
C ASN A 790 30.82 2.89 -17.30
N PRO A 791 31.58 4.01 -17.18
CA PRO A 791 31.63 4.80 -15.95
C PRO A 791 30.27 5.43 -15.59
N ASN A 792 29.45 5.81 -16.58
CA ASN A 792 28.09 6.33 -16.33
C ASN A 792 27.18 5.23 -15.75
N ILE A 793 27.26 4.00 -16.28
CA ILE A 793 26.54 2.84 -15.74
C ILE A 793 26.98 2.55 -14.29
N ASN A 794 28.29 2.63 -14.00
CA ASN A 794 28.81 2.41 -12.65
C ASN A 794 28.41 3.54 -11.67
N ALA A 795 28.37 4.79 -12.12
CA ALA A 795 27.87 5.92 -11.32
C ALA A 795 26.35 5.79 -11.01
N LEU A 796 25.56 5.32 -11.97
CA LEU A 796 24.14 5.02 -11.76
C LEU A 796 23.93 3.84 -10.79
N ARG A 797 24.75 2.77 -10.89
CA ARG A 797 24.74 1.67 -9.92
C ARG A 797 25.02 2.15 -8.50
N LEU A 798 26.11 2.89 -8.28
CA LEU A 798 26.44 3.47 -6.97
C LEU A 798 25.31 4.35 -6.42
N LYS A 799 24.60 5.11 -7.28
CA LYS A 799 23.44 5.90 -6.86
C LYS A 799 22.23 5.03 -6.49
N VAL A 800 22.00 3.92 -7.18
CA VAL A 800 20.97 2.93 -6.80
C VAL A 800 21.33 2.27 -5.47
N ASP A 801 22.59 1.85 -5.27
CA ASP A 801 23.06 1.23 -4.03
C ASP A 801 22.90 2.18 -2.83
N MET A 802 23.21 3.47 -3.00
CA MET A 802 22.96 4.51 -2.00
C MET A 802 21.47 4.68 -1.67
N LEU A 803 20.60 4.70 -2.68
CA LEU A 803 19.15 4.83 -2.48
C LEU A 803 18.53 3.58 -1.84
N ILE A 804 19.11 2.40 -2.04
CA ILE A 804 18.74 1.17 -1.33
C ILE A 804 19.10 1.30 0.15
N ALA A 805 20.32 1.74 0.48
CA ALA A 805 20.73 1.95 1.87
C ALA A 805 19.88 3.02 2.59
N GLU A 806 19.54 4.13 1.93
CA GLU A 806 18.64 5.16 2.47
C GLU A 806 17.22 4.61 2.69
N LYS A 807 16.70 3.82 1.75
CA LYS A 807 15.41 3.12 1.89
C LYS A 807 15.40 2.15 3.08
N GLU A 808 16.51 1.44 3.33
CA GLU A 808 16.64 0.51 4.48
C GLU A 808 16.74 1.27 5.82
N GLU A 809 17.42 2.41 5.87
CA GLU A 809 17.42 3.28 7.06
C GLU A 809 16.02 3.87 7.34
N LEU A 810 15.31 4.31 6.30
CA LEU A 810 13.94 4.82 6.41
C LEU A 810 12.94 3.71 6.81
N ALA A 811 13.10 2.48 6.30
CA ALA A 811 12.33 1.33 6.74
C ALA A 811 12.57 1.01 8.23
N SER A 812 13.83 1.07 8.67
CA SER A 812 14.20 0.87 10.08
C SER A 812 13.58 1.94 11.00
N LYS A 813 13.58 3.20 10.55
CA LYS A 813 12.91 4.32 11.25
C LYS A 813 11.39 4.16 11.30
N ARG A 814 10.76 3.75 10.20
CA ARG A 814 9.32 3.39 10.15
C ARG A 814 8.99 2.33 11.19
N ASP A 815 9.77 1.25 11.26
CA ASP A 815 9.47 0.13 12.15
C ASP A 815 9.65 0.49 13.63
N SER A 816 10.62 1.36 13.95
CA SER A 816 10.72 1.96 15.28
C SER A 816 9.47 2.77 15.64
N LEU A 817 8.99 3.63 14.72
CA LEU A 817 7.81 4.47 14.96
C LEU A 817 6.51 3.65 15.05
N VAL A 818 6.38 2.58 14.26
CA VAL A 818 5.24 1.64 14.34
C VAL A 818 5.20 0.92 15.69
N ASN A 819 6.36 0.57 16.25
CA ASN A 819 6.43 -0.03 17.58
C ASN A 819 6.14 1.00 18.69
N ASP A 820 6.66 2.23 18.58
CA ASP A 820 6.33 3.34 19.50
C ASP A 820 4.83 3.67 19.50
N ILE A 821 4.15 3.58 18.35
CA ILE A 821 2.69 3.75 18.24
C ILE A 821 1.96 2.61 18.95
N LYS A 822 2.30 1.34 18.66
CA LYS A 822 1.69 0.19 19.34
C LYS A 822 1.81 0.27 20.86
N CYS A 823 2.98 0.62 21.39
CA CYS A 823 3.16 0.78 22.83
C CYS A 823 2.38 1.96 23.45
N ARG A 824 1.95 2.94 22.64
CA ARG A 824 1.01 3.99 23.05
C ARG A 824 -0.43 3.50 22.99
N ASP A 825 -0.80 2.75 21.95
CA ASP A 825 -2.14 2.18 21.81
C ASP A 825 -2.44 1.16 22.93
N ASP A 826 -1.47 0.28 23.24
CA ASP A 826 -1.50 -0.61 24.41
C ASP A 826 -1.71 0.17 25.73
N ARG A 827 -1.11 1.37 25.82
CA ARG A 827 -1.22 2.23 27.01
C ARG A 827 -2.55 2.98 27.08
N ILE A 828 -3.10 3.39 25.94
CA ILE A 828 -4.45 3.97 25.82
C ILE A 828 -5.48 2.91 26.23
N PHE A 829 -5.37 1.69 25.71
CA PHE A 829 -6.25 0.57 26.07
C PHE A 829 -6.25 0.27 27.58
N GLN A 830 -5.07 0.30 28.23
CA GLN A 830 -4.99 0.21 29.71
C GLN A 830 -5.70 1.37 30.41
N MET A 831 -5.57 2.60 29.91
CA MET A 831 -6.24 3.77 30.47
C MET A 831 -7.75 3.72 30.29
N ASP A 832 -8.25 3.26 29.15
CA ASP A 832 -9.69 3.06 28.89
C ASP A 832 -10.27 1.96 29.77
N GLN A 833 -9.52 0.87 30.02
CA GLN A 833 -9.92 -0.16 30.98
C GLN A 833 -10.02 0.40 32.41
N HIS A 834 -9.05 1.22 32.86
CA HIS A 834 -9.12 1.90 34.15
C HIS A 834 -10.29 2.90 34.23
N LEU A 835 -10.55 3.65 33.16
CA LEU A 835 -11.66 4.60 33.08
C LEU A 835 -13.02 3.87 33.14
N HIS A 836 -13.16 2.74 32.44
CA HIS A 836 -14.35 1.89 32.49
C HIS A 836 -14.60 1.32 33.89
N GLN A 837 -13.54 0.84 34.57
CA GLN A 837 -13.63 0.39 35.97
C GLN A 837 -14.09 1.53 36.90
N LEU A 838 -13.52 2.74 36.74
CA LEU A 838 -13.90 3.92 37.51
C LEU A 838 -15.37 4.31 37.27
N HIS A 839 -15.85 4.23 36.03
CA HIS A 839 -17.26 4.46 35.70
C HIS A 839 -18.19 3.42 36.33
N LEU A 840 -17.80 2.13 36.37
CA LEU A 840 -18.55 1.08 37.07
C LEU A 840 -18.60 1.29 38.59
N GLU A 841 -17.53 1.80 39.20
CA GLU A 841 -17.50 2.15 40.63
C GLU A 841 -18.34 3.40 40.93
N HIS A 842 -18.26 4.44 40.09
CA HIS A 842 -19.14 5.60 40.20
C HIS A 842 -20.62 5.24 40.03
N ALA A 843 -20.97 4.34 39.11
CA ALA A 843 -22.35 3.88 38.94
C ALA A 843 -22.89 3.16 40.19
N LYS A 844 -22.09 2.32 40.85
CA LYS A 844 -22.45 1.68 42.13
C LYS A 844 -22.65 2.70 43.24
N LEU A 845 -21.71 3.63 43.40
CA LEU A 845 -21.79 4.69 44.41
C LEU A 845 -23.00 5.60 44.17
N MET A 846 -23.38 5.88 42.92
CA MET A 846 -24.60 6.60 42.59
C MET A 846 -25.86 5.82 43.01
N MET A 847 -25.92 4.50 42.78
CA MET A 847 -27.04 3.67 43.27
C MET A 847 -27.13 3.64 44.80
N GLU A 848 -26.00 3.58 45.51
CA GLU A 848 -25.96 3.65 46.98
C GLU A 848 -26.39 5.03 47.51
N ILE A 849 -26.01 6.11 46.83
CA ILE A 849 -26.47 7.47 47.13
C ILE A 849 -27.98 7.58 46.87
N GLU A 850 -28.49 7.08 45.74
CA GLU A 850 -29.93 7.07 45.45
C GLU A 850 -30.70 6.29 46.55
N GLN A 851 -30.26 5.08 46.90
CA GLN A 851 -30.88 4.26 47.96
C GLN A 851 -30.82 4.92 49.35
N THR A 852 -29.76 5.65 49.67
CA THR A 852 -29.70 6.41 50.94
C THR A 852 -30.56 7.68 50.89
N THR A 853 -30.70 8.35 49.74
CA THR A 853 -31.59 9.52 49.61
C THR A 853 -33.07 9.14 49.68
N THR A 854 -33.50 8.01 49.10
CA THR A 854 -34.89 7.51 49.24
C THR A 854 -35.17 7.16 50.71
N SER A 855 -34.30 6.37 51.35
CA SER A 855 -34.39 6.04 52.78
C SER A 855 -34.45 7.29 53.67
N ASN A 856 -33.67 8.32 53.36
CA ASN A 856 -33.68 9.61 54.07
C ASN A 856 -34.99 10.39 53.82
N SER A 857 -35.58 10.29 52.63
CA SER A 857 -36.89 10.89 52.33
C SER A 857 -38.03 10.22 53.11
N GLU A 858 -38.00 8.90 53.27
CA GLU A 858 -38.97 8.13 54.08
C GLU A 858 -38.84 8.45 55.58
N LEU A 859 -37.61 8.60 56.08
CA LEU A 859 -37.36 9.04 57.45
C LEU A 859 -37.85 10.48 57.68
N LYS A 860 -37.73 11.37 56.67
CA LYS A 860 -38.26 12.74 56.73
C LYS A 860 -39.78 12.79 56.72
N SER A 861 -40.46 11.99 55.89
CA SER A 861 -41.93 11.93 55.92
C SER A 861 -42.44 11.38 57.25
N ARG A 862 -41.80 10.32 57.78
CA ARG A 862 -42.15 9.74 59.08
C ARG A 862 -41.86 10.69 60.26
N LEU A 863 -40.81 11.51 60.19
CA LEU A 863 -40.57 12.58 61.17
C LEU A 863 -41.70 13.62 61.14
N LYS A 864 -42.15 14.03 59.95
CA LYS A 864 -43.26 14.98 59.79
C LYS A 864 -44.60 14.41 60.30
N GLU A 865 -44.89 13.14 60.06
CA GLU A 865 -46.06 12.45 60.64
C GLU A 865 -46.05 12.45 62.18
N LEU A 866 -44.87 12.23 62.78
CA LEU A 866 -44.68 12.27 64.23
C LEU A 866 -44.74 13.69 64.80
N GLU A 867 -44.25 14.70 64.08
CA GLU A 867 -44.36 16.11 64.45
C GLU A 867 -45.82 16.58 64.44
N GLU A 868 -46.58 16.25 63.40
CA GLU A 868 -48.02 16.50 63.33
C GLU A 868 -48.80 15.81 64.46
N GLU A 869 -48.41 14.58 64.83
CA GLU A 869 -49.02 13.86 65.95
C GLU A 869 -48.67 14.48 67.32
N VAL A 870 -47.41 14.90 67.51
CA VAL A 870 -46.98 15.64 68.71
C VAL A 870 -47.74 16.96 68.84
N ASP A 871 -48.00 17.67 67.74
CA ASP A 871 -48.81 18.90 67.76
C ASP A 871 -50.29 18.63 68.04
N ARG A 872 -50.88 17.56 67.48
CA ARG A 872 -52.22 17.10 67.88
C ARG A 872 -52.29 16.81 69.39
N GLN A 873 -51.26 16.19 69.97
CA GLN A 873 -51.19 15.92 71.40
C GLN A 873 -51.00 17.19 72.24
N LYS A 874 -50.18 18.16 71.81
CA LYS A 874 -50.07 19.48 72.47
C LYS A 874 -51.43 20.20 72.53
N VAL A 875 -52.21 20.16 71.46
CA VAL A 875 -53.58 20.74 71.42
C VAL A 875 -54.49 20.03 72.42
N MET A 876 -54.57 18.69 72.39
CA MET A 876 -55.40 17.93 73.35
C MET A 876 -55.01 18.19 74.81
N ILE A 877 -53.72 18.34 75.12
CA ILE A 877 -53.23 18.68 76.46
C ILE A 877 -53.61 20.12 76.83
N SER A 878 -53.53 21.07 75.89
CA SER A 878 -53.93 22.46 76.09
C SER A 878 -55.43 22.59 76.36
N ASP A 879 -56.27 21.93 75.57
CA ASP A 879 -57.73 21.91 75.73
C ASP A 879 -58.14 21.24 77.05
N GLY A 880 -57.51 20.11 77.39
CA GLY A 880 -57.68 19.46 78.69
C GLY A 880 -57.21 20.32 79.87
N ALA A 881 -56.24 21.22 79.66
CA ALA A 881 -55.81 22.20 80.66
C ALA A 881 -56.76 23.40 80.74
N GLU A 882 -57.33 23.87 79.62
CA GLU A 882 -58.35 24.93 79.63
C GLU A 882 -59.66 24.45 80.24
N GLY A 883 -60.09 23.22 79.95
CA GLY A 883 -61.25 22.59 80.62
C GLY A 883 -61.07 22.49 82.14
N LYS A 884 -59.85 22.21 82.62
CA LYS A 884 -59.51 22.28 84.06
C LYS A 884 -59.55 23.71 84.59
N ARG A 885 -59.03 24.70 83.84
CA ARG A 885 -59.11 26.12 84.21
C ARG A 885 -60.56 26.61 84.27
N GLU A 886 -61.41 26.20 83.33
CA GLU A 886 -62.84 26.52 83.32
C GLU A 886 -63.58 25.87 84.50
N ALA A 887 -63.33 24.58 84.78
CA ALA A 887 -63.89 23.92 85.96
C ALA A 887 -63.51 24.64 87.27
N ILE A 888 -62.28 25.17 87.36
CA ILE A 888 -61.85 26.03 88.48
C ILE A 888 -62.59 27.37 88.47
N ARG A 889 -62.76 28.05 87.32
CA ARG A 889 -63.54 29.30 87.21
C ARG A 889 -64.99 29.11 87.68
N GLN A 890 -65.65 28.03 87.26
CA GLN A 890 -67.00 27.66 87.70
C GLN A 890 -67.07 27.36 89.21
N LEU A 891 -66.09 26.62 89.75
CA LEU A 891 -65.99 26.39 91.20
C LEU A 891 -65.82 27.69 91.99
N CYS A 892 -64.93 28.58 91.55
CA CYS A 892 -64.75 29.90 92.17
C CYS A 892 -66.03 30.74 92.14
N PHE A 893 -66.74 30.77 91.01
CA PHE A 893 -68.02 31.48 90.89
C PHE A 893 -69.09 30.91 91.83
N SER A 894 -69.18 29.57 91.95
CA SER A 894 -70.09 28.93 92.90
C SER A 894 -69.74 29.24 94.36
N LEU A 895 -68.46 29.25 94.71
CA LEU A 895 -67.96 29.61 96.05
C LEU A 895 -68.26 31.07 96.39
N GLU A 896 -68.09 31.98 95.43
CA GLU A 896 -68.40 33.40 95.59
C GLU A 896 -69.92 33.62 95.79
N HIS A 897 -70.76 32.93 94.99
CA HIS A 897 -72.22 32.93 95.18
C HIS A 897 -72.63 32.40 96.57
N TYR A 898 -72.06 31.29 97.04
CA TYR A 898 -72.32 30.78 98.39
C TYR A 898 -71.79 31.72 99.49
N ARG A 899 -70.62 32.33 99.31
CA ARG A 899 -70.04 33.29 100.25
C ARG A 899 -70.94 34.51 100.38
N ASP A 900 -71.43 35.05 99.27
CA ASP A 900 -72.26 36.25 99.26
C ASP A 900 -73.68 35.95 99.78
N GLY A 901 -74.25 34.78 99.47
CA GLY A 901 -75.45 34.27 100.13
C GLY A 901 -75.28 34.10 101.65
N TYR A 902 -74.13 33.62 102.11
CA TYR A 902 -73.80 33.52 103.53
C TYR A 902 -73.63 34.90 104.19
N HIS A 903 -73.03 35.87 103.49
CA HIS A 903 -73.00 37.27 103.94
C HIS A 903 -74.42 37.84 104.07
N HIS A 904 -75.32 37.53 103.14
CA HIS A 904 -76.72 37.95 103.19
C HIS A 904 -77.46 37.35 104.40
N LEU A 905 -77.34 36.02 104.64
CA LEU A 905 -77.86 35.40 105.86
C LEU A 905 -77.26 36.02 107.13
N ARG A 906 -75.95 36.30 107.13
CA ARG A 906 -75.26 36.90 108.28
C ARG A 906 -75.76 38.33 108.57
N GLN A 907 -76.08 39.12 107.54
CA GLN A 907 -76.73 40.43 107.69
C GLN A 907 -78.15 40.29 108.24
N LEU A 908 -78.98 39.38 107.71
CA LEU A 908 -80.34 39.13 108.21
C LEU A 908 -80.34 38.70 109.69
N LEU A 909 -79.40 37.85 110.11
CA LEU A 909 -79.22 37.42 111.49
C LEU A 909 -78.67 38.54 112.40
N GLN A 910 -77.83 39.44 111.89
CA GLN A 910 -77.38 40.64 112.61
C GLN A 910 -78.51 41.67 112.78
N GLY A 911 -79.41 41.79 111.80
CA GLY A 911 -80.64 42.59 111.92
C GLY A 911 -81.53 42.10 113.07
N HIS A 912 -81.76 40.79 113.16
CA HIS A 912 -82.58 40.19 114.23
C HIS A 912 -82.00 40.45 115.64
N LYS A 913 -80.66 40.49 115.79
CA LYS A 913 -80.02 40.82 117.08
C LYS A 913 -80.26 42.25 117.59
N ARG A 914 -80.88 43.15 116.81
CA ARG A 914 -81.35 44.47 117.28
C ARG A 914 -82.85 44.54 117.59
N SER A 915 -83.62 43.47 117.36
CA SER A 915 -85.07 43.43 117.63
C SER A 915 -85.45 42.54 118.84
N ALA A 916 -84.48 42.03 119.59
CA ALA A 916 -84.68 41.08 120.69
C ALA A 916 -84.24 41.61 122.07
N ILE A 917 -84.41 42.92 122.30
CA ILE A 917 -84.33 43.55 123.65
C ILE A 917 -85.66 44.30 123.91
N ALA A 918 -86.78 43.68 123.50
CA ALA A 918 -88.11 44.30 123.49
C ALA A 918 -89.28 43.33 123.77
N ALA A 919 -89.03 42.11 124.27
CA ALA A 919 -90.08 41.22 124.78
C ALA A 919 -89.51 40.10 125.69
N ARG A 920 -89.47 40.36 127.01
CA ARG A 920 -89.09 39.45 128.12
C ARG A 920 -87.68 38.87 128.09
#